data_AF-A0A7R9M7Y3-F1
#
_entry.id   AF-A0A7R9M7Y3-F1
#
_cell.length_a   1.000
_cell.length_b   1.000
_cell.length_c   1.000
_cell.angle_alpha   90.00
_cell.angle_beta   90.00
_cell.angle_gamma   90.00
#
_symmetry.space_group_name_H-M   'P 1'
#
loop_
_entity.id
_entity.type
_entity.pdbx_description
1 polymer ?
#
loop_
_entity_poly.entity_id
_entity_poly.type
_entity_poly.pdbx_seq_one_letter_code
_entity_poly.pdbx_strand_id
1 'polypeptide(L)'
;FSFGNTYCLQIMSRISESSLIGCKTELLIEEATKVVESKIRSLVGAAELSAEEYTALELESWRNLHSFCQQYHSAENKPLGLFIDPKTGFKGIIKKANIEFPVKNDPMDDIIDDSFFDNKYDLSLVCDDPSLESSLSLLLKSVSLINESLIDDDLIAFEAFLLKGESPITAAEALIDNSLMLTTDPRSLTGEPLKHSFDNIQSKAPQLLDAILLMIKTLESYLKDANEEQSAILMDGSQTISPIFQNCLSSSRGLNLLSESVKRVVRLRFNFCRDLLLFQSFLTKLRNKESLEIIEKINCNTIPMTAEILNAYYLMAWICETPMSLGSFGSVAAEDSVALLSLLELNEYINVSRSGTSSALLFDCGPKTIINYFIQNNGGVLAKKLLTNKFKRSDENISNLEIWTTIMPQFVHSIVLLISPLTTHFHLPEFLLGFGQHNLLMEYINKLDVWCEWNSNSRLFLKALCYLIIGESYKSVSLFNRALFGVNEDLFLKRIIIGNNREIEVEDESDAIKSNIIYKYYNKLLQLFAIYGSPDSVIEVVDSALSALDKSDPNYDEHISSLYSTKFMAHLELENTTEAYETMISNPDVSHKKICLRQFIVHHCESGQLSALTAFTYNDIEDEFVNIIESRARSTDLLLSNHVNYYHLLYSYFVRDSNYRRAASVMYEFCRRLSQEVNGMESIQKQHSFKRDNTSPLTKRKHDSNIKRSVDPEVENFRKSLELEILDSDDIKREYELVRARYRLLQKDEKTYAIANTPLDATETVTLLISASLFDLAFDLCSLLKLKFEPIFEGIVSKYIYLVQSGNSYEIVDVYDCFVDNDTPSLGFINAADMSPVDKMWHLISAYIDRYEAEGQTCLKKCVAEKLLANGLMIPTCLKLKYQRVLNKVRQNCPELLRLLMTYDFIEEAFNLSVEYMRAFEGKGTEYFDIRTLSAKL
;
A
#
# COMPACT_ATOMS: atom_id res chain seq x y z
N PHE A 1 -36.79 19.59 6.79
CA PHE A 1 -38.04 19.22 7.47
C PHE A 1 -38.33 20.26 8.55
N SER A 2 -39.53 20.83 8.63
CA SER A 2 -39.91 21.73 9.74
C SER A 2 -40.37 20.94 10.96
N PHE A 3 -40.44 21.60 12.13
CA PHE A 3 -40.86 21.01 13.41
C PHE A 3 -42.28 20.39 13.32
N GLY A 4 -43.16 20.99 12.52
CA GLY A 4 -44.51 20.49 12.23
C GLY A 4 -44.52 19.22 11.37
N ASN A 5 -43.56 19.07 10.45
CA ASN A 5 -43.46 17.86 9.63
C ASN A 5 -42.85 16.68 10.41
N THR A 6 -41.92 16.93 11.34
CA THR A 6 -41.46 15.89 12.28
C THR A 6 -42.58 15.48 13.23
N TYR A 7 -43.45 16.41 13.62
CA TYR A 7 -44.67 16.11 14.40
C TYR A 7 -45.72 15.31 13.60
N CYS A 8 -45.86 15.58 12.30
CA CYS A 8 -46.70 14.77 11.40
C CYS A 8 -46.19 13.31 11.33
N LEU A 9 -44.88 13.12 11.14
CA LEU A 9 -44.25 11.79 11.16
C LEU A 9 -44.40 11.12 12.52
N GLN A 10 -44.30 11.85 13.62
CA GLN A 10 -44.51 11.35 14.98
C GLN A 10 -45.93 10.82 15.18
N ILE A 11 -46.95 11.56 14.74
CA ILE A 11 -48.36 11.14 14.85
C ILE A 11 -48.63 9.88 14.03
N MET A 12 -48.06 9.78 12.83
CA MET A 12 -48.27 8.63 11.96
C MET A 12 -47.45 7.38 12.37
N SER A 13 -46.25 7.56 12.94
CA SER A 13 -45.36 6.46 13.36
C SER A 13 -45.58 5.99 14.81
N ARG A 14 -46.31 6.75 15.64
CA ARG A 14 -46.46 6.53 17.10
C ARG A 14 -45.12 6.46 17.87
N ILE A 15 -44.10 7.13 17.36
CA ILE A 15 -42.76 7.21 17.97
C ILE A 15 -42.72 8.32 19.03
N SER A 16 -41.90 8.17 20.08
CA SER A 16 -41.72 9.19 21.13
C SER A 16 -41.05 10.46 20.62
N GLU A 17 -41.47 11.61 21.15
CA GLU A 17 -41.00 12.96 20.77
C GLU A 17 -39.47 13.12 20.84
N SER A 18 -38.80 12.41 21.75
CA SER A 18 -37.35 12.50 21.98
C SER A 18 -36.46 11.82 20.92
N SER A 19 -37.00 10.93 20.08
CA SER A 19 -36.19 10.16 19.11
C SER A 19 -36.16 10.77 17.71
N LEU A 20 -36.99 11.78 17.42
CA LEU A 20 -37.05 12.45 16.10
C LEU A 20 -36.41 13.86 16.12
N ILE A 21 -36.27 14.46 17.31
CA ILE A 21 -35.67 15.78 17.48
C ILE A 21 -34.14 15.65 17.36
N GLY A 22 -33.56 16.24 16.30
CA GLY A 22 -32.11 16.22 16.04
C GLY A 22 -31.63 15.08 15.13
N CYS A 23 -32.54 14.31 14.54
CA CYS A 23 -32.18 13.28 13.55
C CYS A 23 -31.65 13.88 12.24
N LYS A 24 -30.68 13.19 11.63
CA LYS A 24 -30.19 13.50 10.28
C LYS A 24 -31.33 13.41 9.27
N THR A 25 -31.30 14.24 8.22
CA THR A 25 -32.33 14.28 7.17
C THR A 25 -32.52 12.96 6.44
N GLU A 26 -31.46 12.17 6.27
CA GLU A 26 -31.51 10.82 5.67
C GLU A 26 -32.38 9.88 6.51
N LEU A 27 -32.21 9.89 7.84
CA LEU A 27 -33.05 9.10 8.74
C LEU A 27 -34.51 9.56 8.73
N LEU A 28 -34.76 10.86 8.55
CA LEU A 28 -36.14 11.37 8.40
C LEU A 28 -36.79 10.91 7.09
N ILE A 29 -36.02 10.80 6.00
CA ILE A 29 -36.51 10.25 4.73
C ILE A 29 -36.83 8.76 4.91
N GLU A 30 -35.94 7.98 5.52
CA GLU A 30 -36.18 6.56 5.82
C GLU A 30 -37.38 6.34 6.74
N GLU A 31 -37.57 7.18 7.76
CA GLU A 31 -38.74 7.08 8.62
C GLU A 31 -40.02 7.45 7.86
N ALA A 32 -39.99 8.44 6.97
CA ALA A 32 -41.13 8.77 6.13
C ALA A 32 -41.51 7.63 5.18
N THR A 33 -40.53 6.97 4.54
CA THR A 33 -40.78 5.81 3.69
C THR A 33 -41.32 4.62 4.49
N LYS A 34 -40.74 4.32 5.67
CA LYS A 34 -41.25 3.28 6.58
C LYS A 34 -42.70 3.54 7.00
N VAL A 35 -43.06 4.80 7.28
CA VAL A 35 -44.44 5.17 7.64
C VAL A 35 -45.40 4.89 6.48
N VAL A 36 -45.05 5.30 5.26
CA VAL A 36 -45.87 5.04 4.06
C VAL A 36 -45.99 3.53 3.81
N GLU A 37 -44.88 2.79 3.85
CA GLU A 37 -44.89 1.33 3.72
C GLU A 37 -45.74 0.64 4.78
N SER A 38 -45.65 1.07 6.04
CA SER A 38 -46.45 0.50 7.12
C SER A 38 -47.95 0.72 6.89
N LYS A 39 -48.31 1.89 6.35
CA LYS A 39 -49.70 2.23 6.00
C LYS A 39 -50.19 1.39 4.84
N ILE A 40 -49.39 1.21 3.79
CA ILE A 40 -49.70 0.31 2.67
C ILE A 40 -49.88 -1.12 3.19
N ARG A 41 -48.93 -1.66 3.97
CA ARG A 41 -49.04 -3.01 4.58
C ARG A 41 -50.32 -3.19 5.41
N SER A 42 -50.74 -2.15 6.14
CA SER A 42 -51.98 -2.20 6.93
C SER A 42 -53.26 -2.23 6.09
N LEU A 43 -53.26 -1.61 4.91
CA LEU A 43 -54.40 -1.57 3.99
C LEU A 43 -54.53 -2.86 3.17
N VAL A 44 -53.41 -3.50 2.84
CA VAL A 44 -53.36 -4.69 1.97
C VAL A 44 -53.57 -6.00 2.74
N GLY A 45 -53.11 -6.09 4.00
CA GLY A 45 -53.21 -7.31 4.78
C GLY A 45 -52.39 -8.47 4.20
N ALA A 46 -53.05 -9.59 3.87
CA ALA A 46 -52.41 -10.80 3.32
C ALA A 46 -52.80 -11.11 1.85
N ALA A 47 -53.41 -10.16 1.14
CA ALA A 47 -53.83 -10.33 -0.25
C ALA A 47 -52.70 -9.98 -1.23
N GLU A 48 -52.56 -10.75 -2.31
CA GLU A 48 -51.71 -10.39 -3.45
C GLU A 48 -52.42 -9.33 -4.30
N LEU A 49 -51.77 -8.18 -4.50
CA LEU A 49 -52.26 -7.07 -5.33
C LEU A 49 -51.68 -7.13 -6.74
N SER A 50 -52.43 -6.58 -7.70
CA SER A 50 -51.87 -6.24 -9.00
C SER A 50 -50.92 -5.03 -8.91
N ALA A 51 -50.00 -4.90 -9.86
CA ALA A 51 -49.04 -3.78 -9.88
C ALA A 51 -49.72 -2.40 -10.01
N GLU A 52 -50.86 -2.33 -10.72
CA GLU A 52 -51.63 -1.08 -10.88
C GLU A 52 -52.34 -0.68 -9.58
N GLU A 53 -52.90 -1.64 -8.84
CA GLU A 53 -53.53 -1.36 -7.55
C GLU A 53 -52.51 -0.96 -6.49
N TYR A 54 -51.32 -1.57 -6.50
CA TYR A 54 -50.23 -1.20 -5.60
C TYR A 54 -49.76 0.23 -5.85
N THR A 55 -49.52 0.61 -7.12
CA THR A 55 -49.09 1.98 -7.47
C THR A 55 -50.16 3.02 -7.14
N ALA A 56 -51.44 2.71 -7.33
CA ALA A 56 -52.54 3.60 -6.92
C ALA A 56 -52.57 3.83 -5.40
N LEU A 57 -52.41 2.76 -4.61
CA LEU A 57 -52.35 2.83 -3.14
C LEU A 57 -51.12 3.58 -2.64
N GLU A 58 -49.98 3.39 -3.30
CA GLU A 58 -48.75 4.11 -3.02
C GLU A 58 -48.93 5.61 -3.25
N LEU A 59 -49.47 6.01 -4.41
CA LEU A 59 -49.77 7.40 -4.73
C LEU A 59 -50.75 8.03 -3.73
N GLU A 60 -51.81 7.31 -3.36
CA GLU A 60 -52.77 7.80 -2.35
C GLU A 60 -52.10 7.98 -0.98
N SER A 61 -51.25 7.04 -0.58
CA SER A 61 -50.54 7.10 0.71
C SER A 61 -49.56 8.26 0.77
N TRP A 62 -48.80 8.51 -0.31
CA TRP A 62 -47.92 9.67 -0.43
C TRP A 62 -48.69 10.99 -0.50
N ARG A 63 -49.79 11.07 -1.25
CA ARG A 63 -50.66 12.26 -1.29
C ARG A 63 -51.21 12.61 0.07
N ASN A 64 -51.64 11.60 0.84
CA ASN A 64 -52.12 11.80 2.20
C ASN A 64 -51.02 12.36 3.11
N LEU A 65 -49.82 11.76 3.11
CA LEU A 65 -48.69 12.26 3.88
C LEU A 65 -48.33 13.71 3.49
N HIS A 66 -48.25 13.99 2.19
CA HIS A 66 -48.00 15.33 1.68
C HIS A 66 -49.05 16.33 2.16
N SER A 67 -50.34 15.98 2.08
CA SER A 67 -51.43 16.85 2.53
C SER A 67 -51.34 17.19 4.02
N PHE A 68 -50.98 16.22 4.87
CA PHE A 68 -50.76 16.48 6.29
C PHE A 68 -49.56 17.39 6.52
N CYS A 69 -48.42 17.11 5.88
CA CYS A 69 -47.25 17.98 5.94
C CYS A 69 -47.58 19.41 5.49
N GLN A 70 -48.34 19.58 4.40
CA GLN A 70 -48.77 20.89 3.90
C GLN A 70 -49.67 21.62 4.91
N GLN A 71 -50.61 20.93 5.55
CA GLN A 71 -51.46 21.52 6.59
C GLN A 71 -50.63 22.03 7.77
N TYR A 72 -49.72 21.21 8.30
CA TYR A 72 -48.82 21.63 9.39
C TYR A 72 -47.90 22.77 8.97
N HIS A 73 -47.32 22.70 7.77
CA HIS A 73 -46.49 23.75 7.21
C HIS A 73 -47.25 25.08 7.06
N SER A 74 -48.51 25.05 6.61
CA SER A 74 -49.35 26.25 6.49
C SER A 74 -49.64 26.90 7.85
N ALA A 75 -49.84 26.07 8.90
CA ALA A 75 -50.06 26.55 10.26
C ALA A 75 -48.80 27.18 10.87
N GLU A 76 -47.62 26.66 10.53
CA GLU A 76 -46.32 27.19 10.93
C GLU A 76 -45.93 28.49 10.19
N ASN A 77 -46.36 28.63 8.94
CA ASN A 77 -46.06 29.78 8.10
C ASN A 77 -47.04 30.95 8.22
N LYS A 78 -47.95 30.93 9.21
CA LYS A 78 -48.87 32.03 9.46
C LYS A 78 -48.09 33.32 9.82
N PRO A 79 -48.28 34.44 9.10
CA PRO A 79 -47.61 35.69 9.40
C PRO A 79 -48.10 36.27 10.73
N LEU A 80 -47.17 36.66 11.59
CA LEU A 80 -47.41 37.28 12.90
C LEU A 80 -47.13 38.79 12.89
N GLY A 81 -46.16 39.24 12.08
CA GLY A 81 -45.81 40.65 11.99
C GLY A 81 -44.66 40.94 11.03
N LEU A 82 -44.26 42.21 10.96
CA LEU A 82 -43.12 42.69 10.18
C LEU A 82 -42.05 43.24 11.12
N PHE A 83 -40.78 43.12 10.74
CA PHE A 83 -39.67 43.77 11.43
C PHE A 83 -38.73 44.45 10.44
N ILE A 84 -38.02 45.45 10.94
CA ILE A 84 -36.94 46.15 10.25
C ILE A 84 -35.78 46.19 11.22
N ASP A 85 -34.65 45.58 10.88
CA ASP A 85 -33.45 45.66 11.69
C ASP A 85 -32.69 46.95 11.37
N PRO A 86 -32.58 47.90 12.30
CA PRO A 86 -31.90 49.18 12.06
C PRO A 86 -30.38 49.03 11.87
N LYS A 87 -29.77 47.88 12.22
CA LYS A 87 -28.32 47.65 12.06
C LYS A 87 -27.96 47.10 10.69
N THR A 88 -28.81 46.26 10.12
CA THR A 88 -28.56 45.60 8.83
C THR A 88 -29.45 46.14 7.71
N GLY A 89 -30.47 46.94 8.02
CA GLY A 89 -31.45 47.39 7.04
C GLY A 89 -32.36 46.26 6.53
N PHE A 90 -32.21 45.02 7.03
CA PHE A 90 -33.06 43.91 6.62
C PHE A 90 -34.49 44.17 7.07
N LYS A 91 -35.39 44.06 6.10
CA LYS A 91 -36.83 44.00 6.32
C LYS A 91 -37.19 42.52 6.33
N GLY A 92 -38.14 42.12 7.16
CA GLY A 92 -38.56 40.73 7.19
C GLY A 92 -39.95 40.52 7.79
N ILE A 93 -40.50 39.35 7.49
CA ILE A 93 -41.81 38.89 7.95
C ILE A 93 -41.58 37.84 9.02
N ILE A 94 -42.12 38.08 10.22
CA ILE A 94 -42.11 37.12 11.31
C ILE A 94 -43.29 36.18 11.11
N LYS A 95 -43.03 34.89 10.97
CA LYS A 95 -44.02 33.82 10.97
C LYS A 95 -43.94 33.03 12.28
N LYS A 96 -44.90 32.12 12.52
CA LYS A 96 -44.98 31.35 13.77
C LYS A 96 -43.75 30.48 14.02
N ALA A 97 -43.19 29.86 12.99
CA ALA A 97 -41.99 29.02 13.11
C ALA A 97 -40.74 29.57 12.39
N ASN A 98 -40.91 30.51 11.45
CA ASN A 98 -39.86 30.95 10.54
C ASN A 98 -39.80 32.48 10.41
N ILE A 99 -38.70 32.97 9.86
CA ILE A 99 -38.51 34.38 9.48
C ILE A 99 -38.25 34.41 7.98
N GLU A 100 -38.98 35.25 7.26
CA GLU A 100 -38.78 35.46 5.82
C GLU A 100 -38.17 36.83 5.54
N PHE A 101 -37.26 36.88 4.59
CA PHE A 101 -36.56 38.09 4.17
C PHE A 101 -36.93 38.40 2.72
N PRO A 102 -37.67 39.49 2.42
CA PRO A 102 -37.77 40.00 1.07
C PRO A 102 -36.39 40.40 0.55
N VAL A 103 -35.97 39.76 -0.54
CA VAL A 103 -34.71 40.03 -1.22
C VAL A 103 -34.98 40.89 -2.45
N LYS A 104 -34.17 41.93 -2.65
CA LYS A 104 -34.19 42.71 -3.89
C LYS A 104 -33.62 41.83 -5.00
N ASN A 105 -34.32 41.70 -6.11
CA ASN A 105 -33.86 40.94 -7.27
C ASN A 105 -32.90 41.79 -8.14
N ASP A 106 -32.18 41.12 -9.02
CA ASP A 106 -31.49 41.76 -10.15
C ASP A 106 -32.57 42.26 -11.14
N PRO A 107 -32.46 43.45 -11.75
CA PRO A 107 -33.42 43.93 -12.75
C PRO A 107 -33.74 42.91 -13.85
N MET A 108 -32.79 42.08 -14.25
CA MET A 108 -33.04 40.99 -15.21
C MET A 108 -33.99 39.92 -14.67
N ASP A 109 -33.83 39.55 -13.40
CA ASP A 109 -34.66 38.52 -12.77
C ASP A 109 -36.08 39.06 -12.55
N ASP A 110 -36.22 40.36 -12.24
CA ASP A 110 -37.52 41.04 -12.16
C ASP A 110 -38.25 41.03 -13.52
N ILE A 111 -37.54 41.30 -14.63
CA ILE A 111 -38.14 41.25 -15.98
C ILE A 111 -38.62 39.84 -16.35
N ILE A 112 -37.91 38.81 -15.90
CA ILE A 112 -38.31 37.40 -16.10
C ILE A 112 -39.54 37.07 -15.23
N ASP A 113 -39.52 37.43 -13.94
CA ASP A 113 -40.61 37.18 -12.99
C ASP A 113 -41.90 37.95 -13.33
N ASP A 114 -41.80 39.20 -13.81
CA ASP A 114 -42.94 40.04 -14.17
C ASP A 114 -43.47 39.80 -15.58
N SER A 115 -42.87 38.92 -16.38
CA SER A 115 -43.49 38.44 -17.62
C SER A 115 -44.85 37.72 -17.39
N PHE A 116 -45.18 37.44 -16.12
CA PHE A 116 -46.45 36.90 -15.63
C PHE A 116 -47.45 37.97 -15.12
N PHE A 117 -47.05 39.24 -14.94
CA PHE A 117 -47.91 40.32 -14.43
C PHE A 117 -47.82 41.60 -15.32
N ASP A 118 -48.97 42.17 -15.69
CA ASP A 118 -49.12 43.28 -16.64
C ASP A 118 -48.00 44.37 -16.63
N ASN A 119 -47.38 44.55 -17.82
CA ASN A 119 -46.47 45.61 -18.30
C ASN A 119 -46.36 46.89 -17.44
N LYS A 120 -45.52 46.89 -16.41
CA LYS A 120 -45.24 48.08 -15.58
C LYS A 120 -43.77 48.33 -15.23
N TYR A 121 -42.82 47.70 -15.93
CA TYR A 121 -41.40 47.91 -15.66
C TYR A 121 -40.71 48.71 -16.76
N ASP A 122 -39.81 49.59 -16.32
CA ASP A 122 -38.91 50.35 -17.17
C ASP A 122 -37.86 49.39 -17.76
N LEU A 123 -38.09 48.92 -19.00
CA LEU A 123 -37.17 48.07 -19.77
C LEU A 123 -35.84 48.78 -20.12
N SER A 124 -35.74 50.07 -19.81
CA SER A 124 -34.55 50.92 -19.97
C SER A 124 -33.34 50.47 -19.15
N LEU A 125 -33.53 49.64 -18.11
CA LEU A 125 -32.43 49.06 -17.32
C LEU A 125 -31.66 47.95 -18.06
N VAL A 126 -32.26 47.37 -19.12
CA VAL A 126 -31.69 46.26 -19.89
C VAL A 126 -31.49 46.63 -21.35
N CYS A 127 -32.31 47.53 -21.87
CA CYS A 127 -32.26 47.95 -23.26
C CYS A 127 -32.29 49.49 -23.35
N ASP A 128 -31.20 50.08 -23.84
CA ASP A 128 -31.12 51.53 -24.10
C ASP A 128 -31.90 51.93 -25.39
N ASP A 129 -32.26 50.96 -26.23
CA ASP A 129 -32.89 51.17 -27.54
C ASP A 129 -34.42 51.03 -27.49
N PRO A 130 -35.21 52.12 -27.66
CA PRO A 130 -36.67 52.09 -27.55
C PRO A 130 -37.38 51.31 -28.67
N SER A 131 -36.70 50.99 -29.78
CA SER A 131 -37.29 50.16 -30.84
C SER A 131 -37.35 48.67 -30.45
N LEU A 132 -36.36 48.21 -29.68
CA LEU A 132 -36.26 46.82 -29.21
C LEU A 132 -37.22 46.53 -28.05
N GLU A 133 -37.59 47.55 -27.26
CA GLU A 133 -38.51 47.43 -26.13
C GLU A 133 -39.87 46.79 -26.52
N SER A 134 -40.41 47.20 -27.67
CA SER A 134 -41.66 46.64 -28.21
C SER A 134 -41.53 45.16 -28.62
N SER A 135 -40.37 44.77 -29.17
CA SER A 135 -40.09 43.39 -29.58
C SER A 135 -39.75 42.50 -28.38
N LEU A 136 -39.08 43.05 -27.36
CA LEU A 136 -38.76 42.38 -26.09
C LEU A 136 -40.01 42.09 -25.27
N SER A 137 -40.91 43.07 -25.12
CA SER A 137 -42.18 42.86 -24.40
C SER A 137 -43.07 41.81 -25.08
N LEU A 138 -43.12 41.80 -26.41
CA LEU A 138 -43.81 40.76 -27.18
C LEU A 138 -43.12 39.38 -27.03
N LEU A 139 -41.79 39.33 -26.99
CA LEU A 139 -41.03 38.10 -26.75
C LEU A 139 -41.36 37.53 -25.36
N LEU A 140 -41.25 38.33 -24.30
CA LEU A 140 -41.52 37.90 -22.92
C LEU A 140 -42.96 37.38 -22.78
N LYS A 141 -43.94 38.08 -23.36
CA LYS A 141 -45.33 37.63 -23.39
C LYS A 141 -45.53 36.34 -24.19
N SER A 142 -44.79 36.15 -25.28
CA SER A 142 -44.87 34.91 -26.07
C SER A 142 -44.28 33.71 -25.35
N VAL A 143 -43.21 33.91 -24.59
CA VAL A 143 -42.57 32.87 -23.78
C VAL A 143 -43.48 32.48 -22.61
N SER A 144 -44.11 33.45 -21.93
CA SER A 144 -45.05 33.15 -20.84
C SER A 144 -46.30 32.39 -21.33
N LEU A 145 -46.83 32.73 -22.50
CA LEU A 145 -47.94 31.98 -23.14
C LEU A 145 -47.60 30.51 -23.42
N ILE A 146 -46.34 30.20 -23.76
CA ILE A 146 -45.91 28.80 -23.94
C ILE A 146 -45.87 28.08 -22.59
N ASN A 147 -45.33 28.70 -21.55
CA ASN A 147 -45.30 28.09 -20.23
C ASN A 147 -46.72 27.82 -19.69
N GLU A 148 -47.68 28.72 -19.91
CA GLU A 148 -49.09 28.53 -19.54
C GLU A 148 -49.77 27.36 -20.27
N SER A 149 -49.24 26.95 -21.43
CA SER A 149 -49.80 25.86 -22.23
C SER A 149 -49.31 24.46 -21.85
N LEU A 150 -48.27 24.36 -21.00
CA LEU A 150 -47.65 23.11 -20.59
C LEU A 150 -48.29 22.56 -19.31
N ILE A 151 -48.38 21.23 -19.21
CA ILE A 151 -48.84 20.54 -17.99
C ILE A 151 -47.61 20.17 -17.14
N ASP A 152 -47.77 20.03 -15.82
CA ASP A 152 -46.71 19.60 -14.90
C ASP A 152 -45.97 18.32 -15.38
N ASP A 153 -46.70 17.37 -15.97
CA ASP A 153 -46.11 16.14 -16.52
C ASP A 153 -45.14 16.41 -17.67
N ASP A 154 -45.41 17.42 -18.52
CA ASP A 154 -44.52 17.82 -19.62
C ASP A 154 -43.22 18.44 -19.06
N LEU A 155 -43.34 19.23 -17.99
CA LEU A 155 -42.19 19.86 -17.32
C LEU A 155 -41.29 18.81 -16.67
N ILE A 156 -41.91 17.82 -16.00
CA ILE A 156 -41.19 16.68 -15.40
C ILE A 156 -40.55 15.82 -16.48
N ALA A 157 -41.24 15.58 -17.60
CA ALA A 157 -40.69 14.85 -18.73
C ALA A 157 -39.46 15.56 -19.30
N PHE A 158 -39.50 16.89 -19.47
CA PHE A 158 -38.35 17.68 -19.92
C PHE A 158 -37.12 17.47 -19.03
N GLU A 159 -37.28 17.65 -17.72
CA GLU A 159 -36.18 17.48 -16.76
C GLU A 159 -35.69 16.03 -16.69
N ALA A 160 -36.59 15.05 -16.86
CA ALA A 160 -36.21 13.65 -16.94
C ALA A 160 -35.35 13.33 -18.17
N PHE A 161 -35.56 13.98 -19.32
CA PHE A 161 -34.67 13.87 -20.47
C PHE A 161 -33.27 14.41 -20.17
N LEU A 162 -33.18 15.58 -19.52
CA LEU A 162 -31.90 16.16 -19.11
C LEU A 162 -31.18 15.31 -18.06
N LEU A 163 -31.92 14.66 -17.15
CA LEU A 163 -31.35 13.73 -16.17
C LEU A 163 -30.67 12.54 -16.85
N LYS A 164 -31.25 12.02 -17.94
CA LYS A 164 -30.69 10.91 -18.74
C LYS A 164 -29.48 11.32 -19.58
N GLY A 165 -29.17 12.62 -19.68
CA GLY A 165 -28.07 13.14 -20.48
C GLY A 165 -28.41 13.31 -21.96
N GLU A 166 -29.70 13.36 -22.32
CA GLU A 166 -30.13 13.71 -23.68
C GLU A 166 -29.97 15.21 -23.93
N SER A 167 -29.88 15.61 -25.20
CA SER A 167 -29.73 17.02 -25.54
C SER A 167 -31.02 17.81 -25.24
N PRO A 168 -30.93 19.06 -24.75
CA PRO A 168 -32.12 19.87 -24.48
C PRO A 168 -32.92 20.17 -25.77
N ILE A 169 -32.24 20.18 -26.92
CA ILE A 169 -32.84 20.42 -28.24
C ILE A 169 -33.77 19.24 -28.60
N THR A 170 -33.30 18.00 -28.49
CA THR A 170 -34.12 16.80 -28.75
C THR A 170 -35.28 16.69 -27.77
N ALA A 171 -35.07 17.06 -26.50
CA ALA A 171 -36.14 17.10 -25.51
C ALA A 171 -37.23 18.14 -25.86
N ALA A 172 -36.81 19.33 -26.30
CA ALA A 172 -37.73 20.39 -26.73
C ALA A 172 -38.53 19.98 -27.97
N GLU A 173 -37.88 19.38 -28.97
CA GLU A 173 -38.55 18.90 -30.19
C GLU A 173 -39.60 17.83 -29.88
N ALA A 174 -39.25 16.86 -29.02
CA ALA A 174 -40.15 15.78 -28.60
C ALA A 174 -41.37 16.30 -27.85
N LEU A 175 -41.19 17.27 -26.94
CA LEU A 175 -42.33 17.90 -26.26
C LEU A 175 -43.20 18.68 -27.24
N ILE A 176 -42.62 19.44 -28.16
CA ILE A 176 -43.44 20.17 -29.14
C ILE A 176 -44.25 19.21 -30.00
N ASP A 177 -43.69 18.09 -30.44
CA ASP A 177 -44.42 17.10 -31.23
C ASP A 177 -45.53 16.40 -30.42
N ASN A 178 -45.31 16.15 -29.13
CA ASN A 178 -46.23 15.40 -28.28
C ASN A 178 -47.31 16.27 -27.60
N SER A 179 -47.03 17.50 -27.18
CA SER A 179 -47.97 18.33 -26.41
C SER A 179 -48.45 19.57 -27.18
N LEU A 180 -47.53 20.32 -27.80
CA LEU A 180 -47.85 21.61 -28.43
C LEU A 180 -48.38 21.50 -29.87
N MET A 181 -48.08 20.42 -30.59
CA MET A 181 -48.63 20.15 -31.92
C MET A 181 -49.94 19.35 -31.87
N LEU A 182 -50.08 18.41 -30.93
CA LEU A 182 -51.30 17.59 -30.77
C LEU A 182 -52.48 18.38 -30.16
N THR A 183 -52.23 19.48 -29.46
CA THR A 183 -53.26 20.45 -29.04
C THR A 183 -53.91 21.21 -30.22
N THR A 184 -53.50 20.93 -31.46
CA THR A 184 -54.24 21.37 -32.65
C THR A 184 -55.42 20.47 -33.05
N ASP A 185 -55.73 19.44 -32.25
CA ASP A 185 -57.00 18.74 -32.37
C ASP A 185 -58.18 19.59 -31.84
N PRO A 186 -59.25 19.81 -32.64
CA PRO A 186 -60.34 20.74 -32.36
C PRO A 186 -61.32 20.31 -31.24
N ARG A 187 -60.89 19.48 -30.28
CA ARG A 187 -61.76 18.92 -29.22
C ARG A 187 -61.38 19.28 -27.79
N SER A 188 -60.25 19.93 -27.52
CA SER A 188 -59.98 20.54 -26.21
C SER A 188 -60.60 21.94 -26.14
N LEU A 189 -61.86 21.99 -25.72
CA LEU A 189 -62.60 23.24 -25.47
C LEU A 189 -61.92 24.04 -24.35
N THR A 190 -61.14 25.08 -24.69
CA THR A 190 -61.10 26.39 -23.96
C THR A 190 -60.12 27.45 -24.52
N GLY A 191 -59.15 27.13 -25.39
CA GLY A 191 -58.18 28.11 -25.91
C GLY A 191 -58.27 28.32 -27.42
N GLU A 192 -58.12 29.57 -27.88
CA GLU A 192 -57.78 29.81 -29.30
C GLU A 192 -56.51 29.03 -29.65
N PRO A 193 -56.36 28.47 -30.87
CA PRO A 193 -55.16 27.76 -31.26
C PRO A 193 -53.92 28.63 -31.03
N LEU A 194 -52.91 28.13 -30.30
CA LEU A 194 -51.61 28.81 -30.12
C LEU A 194 -50.99 29.26 -31.46
N LYS A 195 -51.29 28.54 -32.55
CA LYS A 195 -50.91 28.96 -33.91
C LYS A 195 -51.46 30.34 -34.28
N HIS A 196 -52.70 30.66 -33.91
CA HIS A 196 -53.35 31.95 -34.21
C HIS A 196 -52.87 33.10 -33.34
N SER A 197 -52.44 32.86 -32.09
CA SER A 197 -51.80 33.89 -31.27
C SER A 197 -50.42 34.27 -31.80
N PHE A 198 -49.78 33.33 -32.50
CA PHE A 198 -48.43 33.46 -33.06
C PHE A 198 -48.40 33.75 -34.57
N ASP A 199 -49.55 33.72 -35.24
CA ASP A 199 -49.73 34.24 -36.59
C ASP A 199 -49.42 35.75 -36.58
N ASN A 200 -48.51 36.18 -37.47
CA ASN A 200 -48.07 37.57 -37.61
C ASN A 200 -47.19 38.14 -36.47
N ILE A 201 -46.53 37.32 -35.64
CA ILE A 201 -45.50 37.84 -34.70
C ILE A 201 -44.44 38.65 -35.45
N GLN A 202 -44.03 38.18 -36.62
CA GLN A 202 -42.98 38.83 -37.42
C GLN A 202 -43.37 40.24 -37.89
N SER A 203 -44.67 40.50 -38.15
CA SER A 203 -45.12 41.86 -38.47
C SER A 203 -45.22 42.75 -37.24
N LYS A 204 -45.45 42.17 -36.06
CA LYS A 204 -45.58 42.90 -34.79
C LYS A 204 -44.24 43.16 -34.11
N ALA A 205 -43.23 42.31 -34.35
CA ALA A 205 -41.90 42.38 -33.77
C ALA A 205 -40.82 42.18 -34.86
N PRO A 206 -40.47 43.24 -35.62
CA PRO A 206 -39.50 43.13 -36.71
C PRO A 206 -38.06 42.85 -36.24
N GLN A 207 -37.75 43.15 -34.97
CA GLN A 207 -36.43 42.92 -34.34
C GLN A 207 -36.46 41.75 -33.33
N LEU A 208 -37.35 40.76 -33.51
CA LEU A 208 -37.48 39.62 -32.60
C LEU A 208 -36.15 38.86 -32.40
N LEU A 209 -35.36 38.69 -33.46
CA LEU A 209 -34.09 37.97 -33.38
C LEU A 209 -33.05 38.74 -32.54
N ASP A 210 -33.01 40.06 -32.67
CA ASP A 210 -32.12 40.92 -31.88
C ASP A 210 -32.56 40.95 -30.41
N ALA A 211 -33.87 40.95 -30.14
CA ALA A 211 -34.44 40.82 -28.80
C ALA A 211 -34.08 39.48 -28.12
N ILE A 212 -34.18 38.37 -28.87
CA ILE A 212 -33.75 37.04 -28.40
C ILE A 212 -32.24 37.04 -28.10
N LEU A 213 -31.42 37.55 -29.02
CA LEU A 213 -29.97 37.61 -28.85
C LEU A 213 -29.55 38.50 -27.68
N LEU A 214 -30.25 39.62 -27.45
CA LEU A 214 -30.00 40.49 -26.30
C LEU A 214 -30.20 39.72 -24.99
N MET A 215 -31.33 39.01 -24.85
CA MET A 215 -31.63 38.19 -23.66
C MET A 215 -30.63 37.04 -23.46
N ILE A 216 -30.21 36.38 -24.54
CA ILE A 216 -29.19 35.32 -24.48
C ILE A 216 -27.85 35.91 -24.01
N LYS A 217 -27.40 37.02 -24.62
CA LYS A 217 -26.13 37.65 -24.28
C LYS A 217 -26.10 38.21 -22.87
N THR A 218 -27.21 38.77 -22.38
CA THR A 218 -27.29 39.22 -20.98
C THR A 218 -27.16 38.02 -20.05
N LEU A 219 -27.92 36.94 -20.26
CA LEU A 219 -27.80 35.70 -19.47
C LEU A 219 -26.41 35.08 -19.53
N GLU A 220 -25.76 35.07 -20.69
CA GLU A 220 -24.40 34.58 -20.90
C GLU A 220 -23.36 35.41 -20.14
N SER A 221 -23.53 36.74 -20.09
CA SER A 221 -22.63 37.64 -19.34
C SER A 221 -22.64 37.39 -17.83
N TYR A 222 -23.72 36.82 -17.28
CA TYR A 222 -23.78 36.42 -15.87
C TYR A 222 -23.07 35.08 -15.59
N LEU A 223 -22.73 34.31 -16.63
CA LEU A 223 -22.13 32.98 -16.53
C LEU A 223 -20.63 32.94 -16.85
N LYS A 224 -20.18 33.83 -17.73
CA LYS A 224 -18.78 33.94 -18.17
C LYS A 224 -18.08 35.09 -17.45
N ASP A 225 -16.84 34.89 -17.04
CA ASP A 225 -16.02 35.97 -16.51
C ASP A 225 -15.64 36.93 -17.65
N ALA A 226 -16.15 38.16 -17.58
CA ALA A 226 -15.92 39.15 -18.63
C ALA A 226 -14.47 39.68 -18.68
N ASN A 227 -13.61 39.38 -17.69
CA ASN A 227 -12.28 39.98 -17.56
C ASN A 227 -11.20 38.97 -17.12
N GLU A 228 -10.09 38.89 -17.88
CA GLU A 228 -8.88 38.12 -17.53
C GLU A 228 -8.34 38.45 -16.13
N GLU A 229 -8.54 39.68 -15.64
CA GLU A 229 -8.16 40.11 -14.29
C GLU A 229 -8.95 39.40 -13.17
N GLN A 230 -10.22 39.05 -13.38
CA GLN A 230 -11.02 38.31 -12.40
C GLN A 230 -10.46 36.90 -12.22
N SER A 231 -9.94 36.32 -13.30
CA SER A 231 -9.29 35.02 -13.24
C SER A 231 -7.96 35.04 -12.49
N ALA A 232 -7.17 36.10 -12.63
CA ALA A 232 -5.93 36.28 -11.86
C ALA A 232 -6.18 36.44 -10.35
N ILE A 233 -7.30 37.06 -9.96
CA ILE A 233 -7.67 37.30 -8.55
C ILE A 233 -8.08 36.01 -7.84
N LEU A 234 -8.81 35.14 -8.54
CA LEU A 234 -9.22 33.84 -8.00
C LEU A 234 -8.01 32.89 -7.83
N MET A 235 -6.92 33.15 -8.55
CA MET A 235 -5.64 32.41 -8.43
C MET A 235 -4.74 32.92 -7.29
N ASP A 236 -4.88 34.19 -6.87
CA ASP A 236 -4.03 34.79 -5.83
C ASP A 236 -4.69 34.69 -4.44
N GLY A 237 -4.26 33.71 -3.64
CA GLY A 237 -4.69 33.53 -2.25
C GLY A 237 -4.42 34.75 -1.35
N SER A 238 -3.54 35.65 -1.79
CA SER A 238 -2.97 36.79 -1.08
C SER A 238 -3.90 38.01 -0.94
N GLN A 239 -4.96 38.12 -1.74
CA GLN A 239 -5.80 39.33 -1.71
C GLN A 239 -6.63 39.41 -0.42
N THR A 240 -6.44 40.50 0.32
CA THR A 240 -7.13 40.78 1.57
C THR A 240 -8.59 41.15 1.31
N ILE A 241 -9.50 40.46 2.01
CA ILE A 241 -10.93 40.77 2.02
C ILE A 241 -11.12 42.10 2.76
N SER A 242 -11.93 43.00 2.21
CA SER A 242 -12.27 44.23 2.94
C SER A 242 -12.94 43.90 4.28
N PRO A 243 -12.61 44.61 5.38
CA PRO A 243 -13.17 44.32 6.70
C PRO A 243 -14.72 44.38 6.72
N ILE A 244 -15.33 45.13 5.80
CA ILE A 244 -16.80 45.23 5.64
C ILE A 244 -17.39 43.87 5.21
N PHE A 245 -16.70 43.13 4.33
CA PHE A 245 -17.20 41.88 3.76
C PHE A 245 -16.79 40.63 4.54
N GLN A 246 -15.81 40.74 5.44
CA GLN A 246 -15.26 39.60 6.18
C GLN A 246 -16.35 38.79 6.89
N ASN A 247 -17.27 39.47 7.58
CA ASN A 247 -18.36 38.83 8.33
C ASN A 247 -19.72 38.86 7.59
N CYS A 248 -19.77 39.35 6.34
CA CYS A 248 -21.00 39.42 5.53
C CYS A 248 -21.69 38.06 5.48
N LEU A 249 -22.96 38.01 5.91
CA LEU A 249 -23.89 36.87 5.85
C LEU A 249 -23.29 35.52 6.31
N SER A 250 -22.34 35.56 7.24
CA SER A 250 -21.61 34.37 7.73
C SER A 250 -22.36 33.55 8.78
N SER A 251 -23.49 34.04 9.30
CA SER A 251 -24.34 33.28 10.23
C SER A 251 -25.06 32.13 9.50
N SER A 252 -25.50 31.09 10.23
CA SER A 252 -26.23 29.97 9.60
C SER A 252 -27.48 30.41 8.83
N ARG A 253 -28.21 31.38 9.37
CA ARG A 253 -29.38 31.97 8.71
C ARG A 253 -29.00 32.82 7.49
N GLY A 254 -27.88 33.53 7.55
CA GLY A 254 -27.34 34.26 6.40
C GLY A 254 -26.89 33.32 5.28
N LEU A 255 -26.24 32.20 5.61
CA LEU A 255 -25.84 31.17 4.66
C LEU A 255 -27.07 30.52 3.99
N ASN A 256 -28.08 30.14 4.77
CA ASN A 256 -29.32 29.58 4.21
C ASN A 256 -30.06 30.61 3.34
N LEU A 257 -30.04 31.89 3.70
CA LEU A 257 -30.63 32.95 2.89
C LEU A 257 -29.88 33.09 1.56
N LEU A 258 -28.54 33.07 1.58
CA LEU A 258 -27.70 33.08 0.37
C LEU A 258 -27.98 31.87 -0.51
N SER A 259 -27.99 30.66 0.06
CA SER A 259 -28.20 29.43 -0.71
C SER A 259 -29.57 29.38 -1.38
N GLU A 260 -30.64 29.74 -0.67
CA GLU A 260 -31.99 29.79 -1.22
C GLU A 260 -32.15 30.91 -2.26
N SER A 261 -31.45 32.04 -2.08
CA SER A 261 -31.44 33.12 -3.07
C SER A 261 -30.74 32.69 -4.37
N VAL A 262 -29.60 32.00 -4.26
CA VAL A 262 -28.89 31.43 -5.42
C VAL A 262 -29.77 30.39 -6.12
N LYS A 263 -30.35 29.46 -5.35
CA LYS A 263 -31.28 28.45 -5.88
C LYS A 263 -32.44 29.08 -6.65
N ARG A 264 -33.07 30.11 -6.08
CA ARG A 264 -34.17 30.83 -6.72
C ARG A 264 -33.75 31.44 -8.05
N VAL A 265 -32.66 32.21 -8.07
CA VAL A 265 -32.16 32.87 -9.30
C VAL A 265 -31.82 31.85 -10.38
N VAL A 266 -31.11 30.78 -10.02
CA VAL A 266 -30.74 29.72 -10.97
C VAL A 266 -31.97 29.02 -11.53
N ARG A 267 -32.99 28.71 -10.70
CA ARG A 267 -34.20 28.03 -11.15
C ARG A 267 -35.08 28.93 -12.02
N LEU A 268 -35.19 30.22 -11.69
CA LEU A 268 -35.90 31.20 -12.51
C LEU A 268 -35.28 31.31 -13.91
N ARG A 269 -33.96 31.46 -13.98
CA ARG A 269 -33.23 31.53 -15.25
C ARG A 269 -33.27 30.23 -16.04
N PHE A 270 -33.20 29.07 -15.37
CA PHE A 270 -33.40 27.76 -15.99
C PHE A 270 -34.78 27.65 -16.65
N ASN A 271 -35.85 27.97 -15.92
CA ASN A 271 -37.22 27.92 -16.43
C ASN A 271 -37.39 28.85 -17.64
N PHE A 272 -36.88 30.07 -17.54
CA PHE A 272 -36.90 31.02 -18.66
C PHE A 272 -36.15 30.48 -19.89
N CYS A 273 -34.97 29.89 -19.71
CA CYS A 273 -34.21 29.31 -20.82
C CYS A 273 -34.93 28.13 -21.46
N ARG A 274 -35.59 27.27 -20.67
CA ARG A 274 -36.44 26.17 -21.17
C ARG A 274 -37.59 26.73 -22.01
N ASP A 275 -38.32 27.69 -21.48
CA ASP A 275 -39.49 28.26 -22.15
C ASP A 275 -39.08 29.02 -23.42
N LEU A 276 -37.93 29.71 -23.39
CA LEU A 276 -37.33 30.35 -24.56
C LEU A 276 -36.89 29.32 -25.62
N LEU A 277 -36.30 28.19 -25.22
CA LEU A 277 -35.91 27.13 -26.15
C LEU A 277 -37.15 26.49 -26.80
N LEU A 278 -38.21 26.24 -26.03
CA LEU A 278 -39.49 25.76 -26.54
C LEU A 278 -40.12 26.78 -27.51
N PHE A 279 -40.06 28.07 -27.20
CA PHE A 279 -40.50 29.13 -28.11
C PHE A 279 -39.69 29.13 -29.42
N GLN A 280 -38.36 29.10 -29.34
CA GLN A 280 -37.48 29.08 -30.52
C GLN A 280 -37.74 27.86 -31.41
N SER A 281 -37.88 26.67 -30.82
CA SER A 281 -38.15 25.43 -31.55
C SER A 281 -39.60 25.33 -32.04
N PHE A 282 -40.55 26.00 -31.40
CA PHE A 282 -41.91 26.16 -31.92
C PHE A 282 -41.94 27.09 -33.14
N LEU A 283 -41.21 28.21 -33.09
CA LEU A 283 -41.10 29.15 -34.23
C LEU A 283 -40.53 28.48 -35.48
N THR A 284 -39.57 27.56 -35.35
CA THR A 284 -38.98 26.85 -36.49
C THR A 284 -39.96 25.88 -37.15
N LYS A 285 -40.94 25.36 -36.40
CA LYS A 285 -42.02 24.49 -36.89
C LYS A 285 -43.19 25.27 -37.51
N LEU A 286 -43.36 26.56 -37.19
CA LEU A 286 -44.34 27.45 -37.84
C LEU A 286 -43.87 27.84 -39.27
N ARG A 287 -44.16 26.99 -40.26
CA ARG A 287 -43.79 27.22 -41.67
C ARG A 287 -44.54 28.41 -42.30
N ASN A 288 -43.98 29.62 -42.20
CA ASN A 288 -44.35 30.75 -43.07
C ASN A 288 -43.27 31.01 -44.12
N LYS A 289 -43.65 31.12 -45.40
CA LYS A 289 -42.71 31.21 -46.55
C LYS A 289 -41.78 32.44 -46.52
N GLU A 290 -42.13 33.49 -45.77
CA GLU A 290 -41.37 34.74 -45.64
C GLU A 290 -40.29 34.69 -44.53
N SER A 291 -40.16 33.56 -43.81
CA SER A 291 -39.39 33.46 -42.57
C SER A 291 -38.16 32.53 -42.60
N LEU A 292 -37.81 31.97 -43.76
CA LEU A 292 -36.75 30.95 -43.88
C LEU A 292 -35.37 31.43 -43.41
N GLU A 293 -34.93 32.65 -43.76
CA GLU A 293 -33.62 33.18 -43.31
C GLU A 293 -33.56 33.40 -41.79
N ILE A 294 -34.67 33.81 -41.18
CA ILE A 294 -34.77 34.02 -39.73
C ILE A 294 -34.79 32.66 -39.02
N ILE A 295 -35.53 31.69 -39.55
CA ILE A 295 -35.57 30.31 -39.05
C ILE A 295 -34.18 29.66 -39.12
N GLU A 296 -33.44 29.84 -40.22
CA GLU A 296 -32.07 29.35 -40.35
C GLU A 296 -31.14 29.99 -39.31
N LYS A 297 -31.21 31.31 -39.11
CA LYS A 297 -30.43 31.99 -38.07
C LYS A 297 -30.81 31.54 -36.65
N ILE A 298 -32.08 31.25 -36.40
CA ILE A 298 -32.55 30.72 -35.11
C ILE A 298 -31.98 29.32 -34.86
N ASN A 299 -32.06 28.44 -35.87
CA ASN A 299 -31.53 27.08 -35.79
C ASN A 299 -30.01 27.03 -35.63
N CYS A 300 -29.27 27.85 -36.38
CA CYS A 300 -27.81 27.79 -36.37
C CYS A 300 -27.16 28.55 -35.21
N ASN A 301 -27.77 29.65 -34.73
CA ASN A 301 -27.11 30.54 -33.77
C ASN A 301 -27.83 30.56 -32.41
N THR A 302 -29.13 30.85 -32.37
CA THR A 302 -29.80 31.11 -31.08
C THR A 302 -30.11 29.83 -30.30
N ILE A 303 -30.56 28.77 -30.98
CA ILE A 303 -30.93 27.49 -30.33
C ILE A 303 -29.73 26.79 -29.67
N PRO A 304 -28.54 26.68 -30.33
CA PRO A 304 -27.36 26.12 -29.67
C PRO A 304 -26.91 26.93 -28.45
N MET A 305 -26.95 28.27 -28.55
CA MET A 305 -26.59 29.16 -27.44
C MET A 305 -27.55 29.02 -26.26
N THR A 306 -28.87 28.97 -26.49
CA THR A 306 -29.85 28.75 -25.41
C THR A 306 -29.70 27.36 -24.80
N ALA A 307 -29.42 26.33 -25.60
CA ALA A 307 -29.16 24.97 -25.13
C ALA A 307 -27.94 24.89 -24.19
N GLU A 308 -26.83 25.55 -24.52
CA GLU A 308 -25.62 25.59 -23.68
C GLU A 308 -25.89 26.29 -22.34
N ILE A 309 -26.55 27.46 -22.38
CA ILE A 309 -26.92 28.22 -21.18
C ILE A 309 -27.92 27.44 -20.31
N LEU A 310 -28.90 26.78 -20.93
CA LEU A 310 -29.88 25.95 -20.24
C LEU A 310 -29.20 24.79 -19.51
N ASN A 311 -28.27 24.10 -20.17
CA ASN A 311 -27.51 23.01 -19.54
C ASN A 311 -26.66 23.51 -18.37
N ALA A 312 -26.06 24.69 -18.47
CA ALA A 312 -25.33 25.32 -17.37
C ALA A 312 -26.26 25.60 -16.17
N TYR A 313 -27.42 26.24 -16.39
CA TYR A 313 -28.39 26.50 -15.32
C TYR A 313 -29.02 25.24 -14.75
N TYR A 314 -29.25 24.20 -15.57
CA TYR A 314 -29.70 22.89 -15.08
C TYR A 314 -28.68 22.27 -14.13
N LEU A 315 -27.39 22.28 -14.48
CA LEU A 315 -26.33 21.77 -13.63
C LEU A 315 -26.23 22.58 -12.32
N MET A 316 -26.31 23.90 -12.40
CA MET A 316 -26.33 24.77 -11.22
C MET A 316 -27.56 24.52 -10.33
N ALA A 317 -28.73 24.25 -10.92
CA ALA A 317 -29.94 23.89 -10.18
C ALA A 317 -29.72 22.56 -9.45
N TRP A 318 -29.15 21.57 -10.14
CA TRP A 318 -28.76 20.30 -9.54
C TRP A 318 -27.80 20.49 -8.35
N ILE A 319 -26.80 21.37 -8.45
CA ILE A 319 -25.88 21.69 -7.32
C ILE A 319 -26.62 22.36 -6.15
N CYS A 320 -27.62 23.19 -6.45
CA CYS A 320 -28.40 23.87 -5.42
C CYS A 320 -29.37 22.93 -4.69
N GLU A 321 -29.83 21.87 -5.36
CA GLU A 321 -30.88 20.96 -4.87
C GLU A 321 -30.34 19.66 -4.29
N THR A 322 -29.15 19.22 -4.73
CA THR A 322 -28.56 17.98 -4.26
C THR A 322 -28.13 18.07 -2.80
N PRO A 323 -28.59 17.16 -1.94
CA PRO A 323 -28.12 17.07 -0.56
C PRO A 323 -26.69 16.52 -0.53
N MET A 324 -25.86 17.09 0.34
CA MET A 324 -24.51 16.59 0.59
C MET A 324 -24.44 16.12 2.05
N SER A 325 -24.09 14.86 2.28
CA SER A 325 -23.87 14.33 3.63
C SER A 325 -22.39 14.19 3.92
N LEU A 326 -21.92 14.80 5.01
CA LEU A 326 -20.59 14.51 5.52
C LEU A 326 -20.65 13.22 6.34
N GLY A 327 -20.07 12.16 5.78
CA GLY A 327 -19.81 10.92 6.51
C GLY A 327 -18.84 11.17 7.67
N SER A 328 -19.00 10.41 8.76
CA SER A 328 -17.94 10.31 9.75
C SER A 328 -16.83 9.46 9.13
N PHE A 329 -15.74 10.08 8.68
CA PHE A 329 -14.60 9.35 8.14
C PHE A 329 -14.08 8.34 9.18
N GLY A 330 -13.84 7.09 8.78
CA GLY A 330 -13.08 6.15 9.59
C GLY A 330 -11.62 6.59 9.69
N SER A 331 -10.93 6.21 10.77
CA SER A 331 -9.54 6.66 11.05
C SER A 331 -8.55 6.35 9.92
N VAL A 332 -8.72 5.23 9.21
CA VAL A 332 -7.82 4.79 8.12
C VAL A 332 -8.07 5.57 6.83
N ALA A 333 -9.33 5.69 6.41
CA ALA A 333 -9.71 6.49 5.23
C ALA A 333 -9.34 7.98 5.39
N ALA A 334 -9.25 8.47 6.63
CA ALA A 334 -8.80 9.83 6.91
C ALA A 334 -7.31 10.03 6.58
N GLU A 335 -6.44 9.04 6.82
CA GLU A 335 -5.01 9.15 6.51
C GLU A 335 -4.77 9.18 4.99
N ASP A 336 -5.40 8.28 4.25
CA ASP A 336 -5.30 8.22 2.78
C ASP A 336 -5.87 9.49 2.13
N SER A 337 -6.96 10.04 2.67
CA SER A 337 -7.53 11.31 2.20
C SER A 337 -6.60 12.49 2.47
N VAL A 338 -5.90 12.53 3.61
CA VAL A 338 -4.93 13.57 3.91
C VAL A 338 -3.72 13.46 2.98
N ALA A 339 -3.23 12.23 2.74
CA ALA A 339 -2.15 11.98 1.80
C ALA A 339 -2.54 12.46 0.40
N LEU A 340 -3.72 12.10 -0.09
CA LEU A 340 -4.28 12.55 -1.38
C LEU A 340 -4.36 14.08 -1.47
N LEU A 341 -4.92 14.74 -0.46
CA LEU A 341 -5.09 16.20 -0.48
C LEU A 341 -3.76 16.93 -0.41
N SER A 342 -2.81 16.43 0.38
CA SER A 342 -1.45 17.00 0.44
C SER A 342 -0.73 16.84 -0.91
N LEU A 343 -0.95 15.70 -1.56
CA LEU A 343 -0.40 15.42 -2.87
C LEU A 343 -0.98 16.38 -3.90
N LEU A 344 -2.29 16.63 -3.90
CA LEU A 344 -2.91 17.56 -4.85
C LEU A 344 -2.75 19.05 -4.47
N GLU A 345 -1.92 19.38 -3.48
CA GLU A 345 -1.73 20.74 -2.94
C GLU A 345 -3.02 21.38 -2.37
N LEU A 346 -4.03 20.56 -2.06
CA LEU A 346 -5.35 20.95 -1.51
C LEU A 346 -5.32 21.01 0.03
N ASN A 347 -4.26 21.61 0.59
CA ASN A 347 -4.01 21.65 2.03
C ASN A 347 -5.09 22.39 2.84
N GLU A 348 -5.82 23.30 2.20
CA GLU A 348 -6.92 24.06 2.80
C GLU A 348 -8.03 23.14 3.34
N TYR A 349 -8.22 21.97 2.71
CA TYR A 349 -9.28 21.02 3.06
C TYR A 349 -8.85 19.98 4.10
N ILE A 350 -7.55 19.85 4.38
CA ILE A 350 -7.00 18.90 5.37
C ILE A 350 -7.47 19.23 6.80
N ASN A 351 -7.49 20.51 7.15
CA ASN A 351 -7.91 20.93 8.48
C ASN A 351 -9.44 20.92 8.64
N VAL A 352 -10.17 21.19 7.55
CA VAL A 352 -11.64 21.23 7.55
C VAL A 352 -12.23 19.81 7.63
N SER A 353 -11.58 18.82 7.03
CA SER A 353 -11.96 17.40 7.14
C SER A 353 -11.66 16.82 8.52
N ARG A 354 -10.56 17.25 9.18
CA ARG A 354 -10.17 16.82 10.55
C ARG A 354 -10.99 17.48 11.65
N SER A 355 -11.28 18.77 11.54
CA SER A 355 -12.26 19.41 12.41
C SER A 355 -13.64 19.06 11.88
N GLY A 356 -14.12 17.85 12.14
CA GLY A 356 -15.51 17.49 11.85
C GLY A 356 -16.38 18.58 12.46
N THR A 357 -16.91 19.48 11.62
CA THR A 357 -17.34 20.85 11.95
C THR A 357 -18.02 20.96 13.33
N SER A 358 -17.19 21.04 14.36
CA SER A 358 -17.56 21.14 15.76
C SER A 358 -17.50 22.60 16.17
N SER A 359 -18.07 23.46 15.33
CA SER A 359 -18.35 24.85 15.64
C SER A 359 -19.86 25.08 15.57
N ALA A 360 -20.52 24.76 16.69
CA ALA A 360 -21.67 25.52 17.22
C ALA A 360 -22.93 25.73 16.34
N LEU A 361 -23.25 24.84 15.39
CA LEU A 361 -24.51 24.90 14.61
C LEU A 361 -25.36 23.61 14.70
N LEU A 362 -25.23 22.87 15.80
CA LEU A 362 -25.88 21.58 16.10
C LEU A 362 -27.43 21.60 16.12
N PHE A 363 -28.09 22.69 15.74
CA PHE A 363 -29.55 22.84 15.86
C PHE A 363 -30.30 23.19 14.57
N ASP A 364 -29.64 23.29 13.40
CA ASP A 364 -30.36 23.46 12.13
C ASP A 364 -30.67 22.08 11.49
N CYS A 365 -31.91 21.61 11.63
CA CYS A 365 -32.44 20.37 11.04
C CYS A 365 -32.79 20.50 9.53
N GLY A 366 -32.17 21.46 8.83
CA GLY A 366 -32.37 21.67 7.39
C GLY A 366 -31.46 20.78 6.54
N PRO A 367 -31.94 20.21 5.41
CA PRO A 367 -31.07 19.52 4.47
C PRO A 367 -30.05 20.51 3.91
N LYS A 368 -28.77 20.29 4.19
CA LYS A 368 -27.71 21.11 3.62
C LYS A 368 -27.32 20.53 2.26
N THR A 369 -27.50 21.36 1.24
CA THR A 369 -27.16 21.05 -0.15
C THR A 369 -25.69 21.34 -0.44
N ILE A 370 -25.17 20.91 -1.59
CA ILE A 370 -23.77 21.16 -1.99
C ILE A 370 -23.45 22.67 -1.88
N ILE A 371 -24.36 23.51 -2.38
CA ILE A 371 -24.20 24.97 -2.32
C ILE A 371 -24.08 25.51 -0.89
N ASN A 372 -24.81 24.95 0.06
CA ASN A 372 -24.76 25.38 1.46
C ASN A 372 -23.37 25.17 2.06
N TYR A 373 -22.78 23.99 1.82
CA TYR A 373 -21.43 23.71 2.28
C TYR A 373 -20.35 24.46 1.48
N PHE A 374 -20.58 24.71 0.20
CA PHE A 374 -19.66 25.49 -0.63
C PHE A 374 -19.57 26.95 -0.14
N ILE A 375 -20.71 27.61 0.11
CA ILE A 375 -20.75 28.99 0.64
C ILE A 375 -20.18 29.06 2.05
N GLN A 376 -20.43 28.04 2.89
CA GLN A 376 -19.88 27.99 4.25
C GLN A 376 -18.34 27.97 4.28
N ASN A 377 -17.71 27.36 3.26
CA ASN A 377 -16.27 27.15 3.20
C ASN A 377 -15.62 28.08 2.14
N ASN A 378 -14.92 27.51 1.16
CA ASN A 378 -14.09 28.26 0.22
C ASN A 378 -14.91 29.19 -0.69
N GLY A 379 -16.07 28.74 -1.17
CA GLY A 379 -16.92 29.51 -2.09
C GLY A 379 -17.37 30.85 -1.53
N GLY A 380 -17.70 30.92 -0.24
CA GLY A 380 -18.07 32.18 0.42
C GLY A 380 -16.88 33.15 0.56
N VAL A 381 -15.67 32.62 0.79
CA VAL A 381 -14.44 33.43 0.89
C VAL A 381 -14.07 33.99 -0.49
N LEU A 382 -14.10 33.17 -1.53
CA LEU A 382 -13.83 33.59 -2.92
C LEU A 382 -14.86 34.61 -3.41
N ALA A 383 -16.15 34.39 -3.14
CA ALA A 383 -17.19 35.35 -3.50
C ALA A 383 -16.99 36.70 -2.80
N LYS A 384 -16.58 36.72 -1.52
CA LYS A 384 -16.23 37.97 -0.81
C LYS A 384 -15.01 38.68 -1.40
N LYS A 385 -14.03 37.94 -1.93
CA LYS A 385 -12.89 38.53 -2.68
C LYS A 385 -13.36 39.18 -3.97
N LEU A 386 -14.23 38.51 -4.74
CA LEU A 386 -14.83 39.07 -5.96
C LEU A 386 -15.63 40.34 -5.65
N LEU A 387 -16.43 40.35 -4.58
CA LEU A 387 -17.15 41.54 -4.13
C LEU A 387 -16.20 42.68 -3.75
N THR A 388 -15.14 42.39 -3.01
CA THR A 388 -14.14 43.39 -2.62
C THR A 388 -13.56 44.09 -3.86
N ASN A 389 -13.31 43.36 -4.94
CA ASN A 389 -12.83 43.97 -6.18
C ASN A 389 -13.91 44.76 -6.92
N LYS A 390 -15.13 44.23 -7.04
CA LYS A 390 -16.25 44.94 -7.69
C LYS A 390 -16.53 46.29 -6.99
N PHE A 391 -16.51 46.31 -5.66
CA PHE A 391 -16.74 47.54 -4.89
C PHE A 391 -15.53 48.48 -4.80
N LYS A 392 -14.30 48.00 -5.00
CA LYS A 392 -13.13 48.89 -5.19
C LYS A 392 -13.21 49.70 -6.48
N ARG A 393 -13.96 49.23 -7.48
CA ARG A 393 -14.14 49.91 -8.77
C ARG A 393 -15.29 50.92 -8.76
N SER A 394 -16.27 50.75 -7.87
CA SER A 394 -17.38 51.70 -7.69
C SER A 394 -17.07 52.64 -6.52
N ASP A 395 -16.59 53.85 -6.81
CA ASP A 395 -16.25 54.93 -5.84
C ASP A 395 -17.45 55.46 -4.98
N GLU A 396 -18.52 54.69 -4.83
CA GLU A 396 -19.70 55.11 -4.08
C GLU A 396 -19.55 54.80 -2.58
N ASN A 397 -19.56 55.84 -1.75
CA ASN A 397 -19.66 55.75 -0.30
C ASN A 397 -21.04 55.18 0.09
N ILE A 398 -21.19 53.86 0.09
CA ILE A 398 -22.44 53.21 0.49
C ILE A 398 -22.67 53.48 1.98
N SER A 399 -23.80 54.10 2.31
CA SER A 399 -24.20 54.33 3.71
C SER A 399 -24.48 52.99 4.41
N ASN A 400 -24.01 52.82 5.64
CA ASN A 400 -24.05 51.56 6.41
C ASN A 400 -25.43 50.87 6.54
N LEU A 401 -26.52 51.57 6.24
CA LEU A 401 -27.90 51.14 6.48
C LEU A 401 -28.52 50.35 5.32
N GLU A 402 -28.04 50.51 4.08
CA GLU A 402 -28.57 49.80 2.89
C GLU A 402 -27.53 48.88 2.21
N ILE A 403 -26.33 48.79 2.79
CA ILE A 403 -25.23 47.92 2.35
C ILE A 403 -25.76 46.52 2.02
N TRP A 404 -26.48 45.91 2.94
CA TRP A 404 -26.81 44.49 2.84
C TRP A 404 -27.88 44.17 1.79
N THR A 405 -28.87 45.05 1.61
CA THR A 405 -29.89 44.90 0.56
C THR A 405 -29.33 45.14 -0.84
N THR A 406 -28.33 46.00 -0.97
CA THR A 406 -27.69 46.34 -2.26
C THR A 406 -26.60 45.34 -2.64
N ILE A 407 -25.88 44.78 -1.66
CA ILE A 407 -24.82 43.79 -1.90
C ILE A 407 -25.37 42.41 -2.20
N MET A 408 -26.55 42.06 -1.69
CA MET A 408 -27.10 40.71 -1.80
C MET A 408 -27.18 40.19 -3.26
N PRO A 409 -27.73 40.93 -4.26
CA PRO A 409 -27.75 40.47 -5.65
C PRO A 409 -26.35 40.27 -6.22
N GLN A 410 -25.41 41.17 -5.92
CA GLN A 410 -24.03 41.04 -6.38
C GLN A 410 -23.32 39.83 -5.75
N PHE A 411 -23.64 39.52 -4.49
CA PHE A 411 -23.10 38.35 -3.80
C PHE A 411 -23.65 37.07 -4.41
N VAL A 412 -24.96 37.00 -4.64
CA VAL A 412 -25.60 35.87 -5.35
C VAL A 412 -24.95 35.69 -6.73
N HIS A 413 -24.78 36.75 -7.50
CA HIS A 413 -24.15 36.68 -8.80
C HIS A 413 -22.67 36.22 -8.73
N SER A 414 -21.88 36.70 -7.76
CA SER A 414 -20.52 36.21 -7.53
C SER A 414 -20.48 34.72 -7.19
N ILE A 415 -21.47 34.20 -6.46
CA ILE A 415 -21.58 32.76 -6.17
C ILE A 415 -21.98 31.98 -7.44
N VAL A 416 -22.92 32.49 -8.24
CA VAL A 416 -23.33 31.87 -9.51
C VAL A 416 -22.15 31.73 -10.47
N LEU A 417 -21.30 32.76 -10.59
CA LEU A 417 -20.07 32.70 -11.39
C LEU A 417 -19.12 31.58 -10.94
N LEU A 418 -18.93 31.40 -9.62
CA LEU A 418 -18.04 30.36 -9.07
C LEU A 418 -18.52 28.93 -9.30
N ILE A 419 -19.83 28.74 -9.51
CA ILE A 419 -20.46 27.42 -9.71
C ILE A 419 -20.67 27.15 -11.21
N SER A 420 -20.66 28.20 -12.03
CA SER A 420 -20.83 28.12 -13.48
C SER A 420 -19.77 27.21 -14.10
N PRO A 421 -20.18 26.20 -14.89
CA PRO A 421 -19.24 25.31 -15.57
C PRO A 421 -18.52 25.97 -16.75
N LEU A 422 -18.98 27.15 -17.19
CA LEU A 422 -18.45 27.89 -18.35
C LEU A 422 -17.30 28.84 -17.96
N THR A 423 -16.55 28.49 -16.93
CA THR A 423 -15.44 29.29 -16.41
C THR A 423 -14.13 28.52 -16.48
N THR A 424 -13.00 29.24 -16.52
CA THR A 424 -11.66 28.63 -16.44
C THR A 424 -11.35 28.12 -15.04
N HIS A 425 -12.14 28.51 -14.04
CA HIS A 425 -11.96 28.12 -12.65
C HIS A 425 -12.55 26.74 -12.35
N PHE A 426 -11.88 25.99 -11.47
CA PHE A 426 -12.22 24.60 -11.16
C PHE A 426 -12.53 24.37 -9.67
N HIS A 427 -13.08 25.39 -9.01
CA HIS A 427 -13.23 25.43 -7.54
C HIS A 427 -14.30 24.50 -6.97
N LEU A 428 -15.42 24.29 -7.67
CA LEU A 428 -16.46 23.38 -7.18
C LEU A 428 -16.01 21.90 -7.22
N PRO A 429 -15.40 21.39 -8.31
CA PRO A 429 -14.81 20.05 -8.32
C PRO A 429 -13.71 19.86 -7.26
N GLU A 430 -12.83 20.85 -7.10
CA GLU A 430 -11.83 20.89 -6.02
C GLU A 430 -12.46 20.75 -4.64
N PHE A 431 -13.55 21.48 -4.40
CA PHE A 431 -14.30 21.43 -3.16
C PHE A 431 -14.90 20.03 -2.93
N LEU A 432 -15.57 19.44 -3.92
CA LEU A 432 -16.16 18.10 -3.77
C LEU A 432 -15.10 17.03 -3.49
N LEU A 433 -13.93 17.13 -4.15
CA LEU A 433 -12.78 16.27 -3.89
C LEU A 433 -12.22 16.48 -2.48
N GLY A 434 -12.08 17.75 -2.06
CA GLY A 434 -11.62 18.14 -0.73
C GLY A 434 -12.43 17.55 0.42
N PHE A 435 -13.74 17.38 0.22
CA PHE A 435 -14.66 16.80 1.19
C PHE A 435 -14.91 15.29 0.98
N GLY A 436 -14.18 14.63 0.07
CA GLY A 436 -14.28 13.19 -0.18
C GLY A 436 -15.60 12.75 -0.83
N GLN A 437 -16.32 13.65 -1.50
CA GLN A 437 -17.60 13.35 -2.15
C GLN A 437 -17.39 12.83 -3.58
N HIS A 438 -16.75 11.67 -3.72
CA HIS A 438 -16.36 11.11 -5.02
C HIS A 438 -17.55 10.75 -5.91
N ASN A 439 -18.66 10.26 -5.32
CA ASN A 439 -19.87 9.92 -6.08
C ASN A 439 -20.54 11.16 -6.70
N LEU A 440 -20.71 12.22 -5.91
CA LEU A 440 -21.26 13.48 -6.39
C LEU A 440 -20.35 14.13 -7.44
N LEU A 441 -19.02 14.02 -7.26
CA LEU A 441 -18.05 14.49 -8.24
C LEU A 441 -18.16 13.72 -9.56
N MET A 442 -18.34 12.40 -9.51
CA MET A 442 -18.56 11.57 -10.70
C MET A 442 -19.86 11.92 -11.42
N GLU A 443 -20.96 12.12 -10.69
CA GLU A 443 -22.23 12.56 -11.28
C GLU A 443 -22.10 13.94 -11.94
N TYR A 444 -21.41 14.87 -11.29
CA TYR A 444 -21.12 16.20 -11.83
C TYR A 444 -20.33 16.12 -13.15
N ILE A 445 -19.25 15.33 -13.18
CA ILE A 445 -18.42 15.19 -14.39
C ILE A 445 -19.19 14.51 -15.53
N ASN A 446 -19.94 13.44 -15.24
CA ASN A 446 -20.72 12.74 -16.25
C ASN A 446 -21.79 13.63 -16.90
N LYS A 447 -22.39 14.56 -16.14
CA LYS A 447 -23.34 15.55 -16.68
C LYS A 447 -22.67 16.60 -17.58
N LEU A 448 -21.37 16.87 -17.41
CA LEU A 448 -20.62 17.84 -18.20
C LEU A 448 -19.96 17.25 -19.45
N ASP A 449 -19.54 15.99 -19.41
CA ASP A 449 -18.79 15.32 -20.48
C ASP A 449 -19.53 15.33 -21.84
N VAL A 450 -20.86 15.49 -21.84
CA VAL A 450 -21.69 15.45 -23.06
C VAL A 450 -21.60 16.74 -23.88
N TRP A 451 -21.43 17.91 -23.24
CA TRP A 451 -21.64 19.20 -23.92
C TRP A 451 -20.62 20.29 -23.56
N CYS A 452 -19.91 20.19 -22.43
CA CYS A 452 -19.05 21.26 -21.95
C CYS A 452 -17.60 21.10 -22.45
N GLU A 453 -17.07 22.09 -23.16
CA GLU A 453 -15.70 22.07 -23.66
C GLU A 453 -14.65 22.55 -22.63
N TRP A 454 -15.07 23.33 -21.63
CA TRP A 454 -14.19 23.97 -20.64
C TRP A 454 -13.58 22.98 -19.64
N ASN A 455 -12.27 23.03 -19.41
CA ASN A 455 -11.55 22.16 -18.44
C ASN A 455 -11.72 20.66 -18.74
N SER A 456 -11.84 20.27 -20.01
CA SER A 456 -12.07 18.87 -20.42
C SER A 456 -11.05 17.90 -19.82
N ASN A 457 -9.77 18.28 -19.83
CA ASN A 457 -8.68 17.43 -19.38
C ASN A 457 -8.62 17.33 -17.84
N SER A 458 -8.92 18.41 -17.13
CA SER A 458 -9.05 18.43 -15.67
C SER A 458 -10.23 17.59 -15.20
N ARG A 459 -11.35 17.59 -15.95
CA ARG A 459 -12.48 16.67 -15.68
C ARG A 459 -12.09 15.22 -15.92
N LEU A 460 -11.40 14.91 -17.01
CA LEU A 460 -10.89 13.55 -17.28
C LEU A 460 -9.94 13.08 -16.16
N PHE A 461 -9.07 13.97 -15.66
CA PHE A 461 -8.17 13.70 -14.55
C PHE A 461 -8.93 13.41 -13.24
N LEU A 462 -9.92 14.24 -12.88
CA LEU A 462 -10.74 13.99 -11.68
C LEU A 462 -11.61 12.73 -11.83
N LYS A 463 -12.10 12.43 -13.03
CA LYS A 463 -12.84 11.20 -13.32
C LYS A 463 -11.97 9.97 -13.12
N ALA A 464 -10.73 10.02 -13.61
CA ALA A 464 -9.74 8.99 -13.39
C ALA A 464 -9.47 8.80 -11.88
N LEU A 465 -9.22 9.88 -11.15
CA LEU A 465 -9.05 9.85 -9.70
C LEU A 465 -10.24 9.21 -8.96
N CYS A 466 -11.47 9.54 -9.36
CA CYS A 466 -12.64 8.92 -8.75
C CYS A 466 -12.71 7.42 -9.05
N TYR A 467 -12.41 6.98 -10.27
CA TYR A 467 -12.32 5.54 -10.59
C TYR A 467 -11.23 4.83 -9.79
N LEU A 468 -10.08 5.48 -9.57
CA LEU A 468 -9.01 4.95 -8.74
C LEU A 468 -9.47 4.74 -7.29
N ILE A 469 -10.17 5.72 -6.71
CA ILE A 469 -10.68 5.64 -5.32
C ILE A 469 -11.81 4.59 -5.20
N ILE A 470 -12.64 4.43 -6.24
CA ILE A 470 -13.67 3.37 -6.30
C ILE A 470 -13.03 1.98 -6.43
N GLY A 471 -11.78 1.88 -6.90
CA GLY A 471 -11.04 0.63 -7.09
C GLY A 471 -11.02 0.10 -8.53
N GLU A 472 -11.54 0.85 -9.50
CA GLU A 472 -11.47 0.53 -10.93
C GLU A 472 -10.18 1.08 -11.57
N SER A 473 -9.04 0.55 -11.15
CA SER A 473 -7.71 1.05 -11.50
C SER A 473 -7.40 1.04 -13.01
N TYR A 474 -7.81 0.01 -13.76
CA TYR A 474 -7.57 -0.10 -15.21
C TYR A 474 -8.20 1.05 -16.02
N LYS A 475 -9.46 1.39 -15.74
CA LYS A 475 -10.14 2.50 -16.44
C LYS A 475 -9.46 3.83 -16.12
N SER A 476 -9.01 3.99 -14.88
CA SER A 476 -8.28 5.17 -14.42
C SER A 476 -7.02 5.43 -15.24
N VAL A 477 -6.21 4.40 -15.54
CA VAL A 477 -4.95 4.55 -16.31
C VAL A 477 -5.24 5.13 -17.70
N SER A 478 -6.23 4.56 -18.41
CA SER A 478 -6.60 5.03 -19.75
C SER A 478 -7.04 6.50 -19.78
N LEU A 479 -7.73 6.95 -18.74
CA LEU A 479 -8.21 8.32 -18.62
C LEU A 479 -7.08 9.28 -18.21
N PHE A 480 -6.17 8.86 -17.34
CA PHE A 480 -4.99 9.65 -16.98
C PHE A 480 -4.06 9.89 -18.17
N ASN A 481 -3.85 8.89 -19.04
CA ASN A 481 -3.04 9.06 -20.24
C ASN A 481 -3.67 10.09 -21.21
N ARG A 482 -5.00 10.13 -21.29
CA ARG A 482 -5.71 11.15 -22.08
C ARG A 482 -5.63 12.55 -21.47
N ALA A 483 -5.62 12.66 -20.14
CA ALA A 483 -5.54 13.94 -19.45
C ALA A 483 -4.17 14.63 -19.59
N LEU A 484 -3.11 13.91 -19.99
CA LEU A 484 -1.76 14.45 -20.19
C LEU A 484 -1.72 15.62 -21.19
N PHE A 485 -2.54 15.57 -22.25
CA PHE A 485 -2.56 16.60 -23.28
C PHE A 485 -3.01 17.98 -22.75
N GLY A 486 -3.78 18.01 -21.66
CA GLY A 486 -4.29 19.25 -21.07
C GLY A 486 -3.43 19.90 -20.02
N VAL A 487 -2.25 19.35 -19.71
CA VAL A 487 -1.37 19.89 -18.66
C VAL A 487 -0.90 21.31 -18.99
N ASN A 488 -0.78 21.65 -20.29
CA ASN A 488 -0.41 22.99 -20.75
C ASN A 488 -1.62 23.90 -21.03
N GLU A 489 -2.85 23.38 -21.00
CA GLU A 489 -4.07 24.17 -21.27
C GLU A 489 -4.73 24.56 -19.95
N ASP A 490 -5.07 23.57 -19.13
CA ASP A 490 -5.92 23.76 -17.96
C ASP A 490 -5.15 24.30 -16.74
N LEU A 491 -5.69 25.36 -16.12
CA LEU A 491 -5.08 26.02 -14.96
C LEU A 491 -4.97 25.09 -13.73
N PHE A 492 -5.94 24.18 -13.54
CA PHE A 492 -5.95 23.23 -12.43
C PHE A 492 -4.79 22.24 -12.51
N LEU A 493 -4.56 21.64 -13.69
CA LEU A 493 -3.47 20.68 -13.91
C LEU A 493 -2.11 21.38 -13.83
N LYS A 494 -1.98 22.59 -14.39
CA LYS A 494 -0.78 23.42 -14.23
C LYS A 494 -0.41 23.61 -12.77
N ARG A 495 -1.40 23.95 -11.92
CA ARG A 495 -1.17 24.15 -10.48
C ARG A 495 -0.65 22.90 -9.80
N ILE A 496 -1.25 21.73 -10.05
CA ILE A 496 -0.87 20.46 -9.40
C ILE A 496 0.52 19.96 -9.82
N ILE A 497 0.92 20.20 -11.07
CA ILE A 497 2.10 19.56 -11.68
C ILE A 497 3.32 20.49 -11.64
N ILE A 498 3.13 21.77 -11.93
CA ILE A 498 4.21 22.77 -12.00
C ILE A 498 4.41 23.43 -10.62
N GLY A 499 3.38 23.42 -9.76
CA GLY A 499 3.33 24.18 -8.51
C GLY A 499 3.17 25.67 -8.77
N ASN A 500 2.93 26.46 -7.72
CA ASN A 500 2.79 27.94 -7.80
C ASN A 500 4.08 28.70 -8.18
N ASN A 501 5.14 28.01 -8.61
CA ASN A 501 6.40 28.64 -8.99
C ASN A 501 6.25 29.34 -10.34
N ARG A 502 5.94 30.64 -10.28
CA ARG A 502 5.84 31.61 -11.40
C ARG A 502 7.17 31.85 -12.14
N GLU A 503 8.19 31.02 -11.93
CA GLU A 503 9.53 31.17 -12.49
C GLU A 503 9.89 29.94 -13.34
N ILE A 504 9.09 29.67 -14.38
CA ILE A 504 9.65 29.18 -15.64
C ILE A 504 9.21 30.21 -16.66
N GLU A 505 10.16 31.09 -16.95
CA GLU A 505 10.04 32.17 -17.90
C GLU A 505 9.57 31.65 -19.25
N VAL A 506 8.74 32.50 -19.87
CA VAL A 506 8.52 32.64 -21.30
C VAL A 506 9.76 32.20 -22.08
N GLU A 507 9.64 31.13 -22.88
CA GLU A 507 10.35 30.87 -24.14
C GLU A 507 10.08 29.40 -24.54
N ASP A 508 9.03 29.24 -25.34
CA ASP A 508 9.03 28.55 -26.64
C ASP A 508 7.60 28.06 -26.96
N GLU A 509 6.97 28.73 -27.92
CA GLU A 509 5.77 28.30 -28.64
C GLU A 509 6.07 27.05 -29.47
N SER A 510 6.39 25.95 -28.79
CA SER A 510 6.33 24.62 -29.37
C SER A 510 5.34 23.81 -28.56
N ASP A 511 4.27 23.35 -29.22
CA ASP A 511 3.19 22.52 -28.65
C ASP A 511 3.68 21.17 -28.07
N ALA A 512 5.00 20.91 -28.07
CA ALA A 512 5.60 19.73 -27.50
C ALA A 512 5.70 19.89 -25.97
N ILE A 513 5.00 19.02 -25.25
CA ILE A 513 5.09 18.91 -23.79
C ILE A 513 6.54 18.55 -23.43
N LYS A 514 7.23 19.43 -22.69
CA LYS A 514 8.61 19.17 -22.23
C LYS A 514 8.64 17.85 -21.44
N SER A 515 9.57 16.95 -21.75
CA SER A 515 9.70 15.62 -21.13
C SER A 515 9.86 15.66 -19.59
N ASN A 516 10.42 16.73 -19.02
CA ASN A 516 10.41 16.97 -17.57
C ASN A 516 8.99 17.15 -16.98
N ILE A 517 8.08 17.84 -17.68
CA ILE A 517 6.67 18.00 -17.26
C ILE A 517 5.95 16.65 -17.33
N ILE A 518 6.22 15.85 -18.37
CA ILE A 518 5.70 14.49 -18.51
C ILE A 518 6.15 13.62 -17.34
N TYR A 519 7.44 13.62 -17.00
CA TYR A 519 7.96 12.88 -15.85
C TYR A 519 7.32 13.34 -14.53
N LYS A 520 7.21 14.66 -14.28
CA LYS A 520 6.56 15.18 -13.07
C LYS A 520 5.11 14.72 -12.96
N TYR A 521 4.37 14.73 -14.07
CA TYR A 521 3.01 14.22 -14.11
C TYR A 521 2.94 12.73 -13.76
N TYR A 522 3.72 11.88 -14.43
CA TYR A 522 3.71 10.45 -14.15
C TYR A 522 4.23 10.11 -12.75
N ASN A 523 5.23 10.82 -12.22
CA ASN A 523 5.68 10.64 -10.83
C ASN A 523 4.55 10.98 -9.84
N LYS A 524 3.75 12.02 -10.14
CA LYS A 524 2.56 12.35 -9.35
C LYS A 524 1.51 11.25 -9.42
N LEU A 525 1.27 10.68 -10.60
CA LEU A 525 0.38 9.53 -10.77
C LEU A 525 0.89 8.32 -10.00
N LEU A 526 2.19 7.99 -10.07
CA LEU A 526 2.76 6.87 -9.33
C LEU A 526 2.60 7.05 -7.81
N GLN A 527 2.73 8.27 -7.30
CA GLN A 527 2.42 8.59 -5.90
C GLN A 527 0.93 8.41 -5.57
N LEU A 528 0.02 8.69 -6.50
CA LEU A 528 -1.43 8.44 -6.33
C LEU A 528 -1.75 6.94 -6.33
N PHE A 529 -1.20 6.20 -7.29
CA PHE A 529 -1.39 4.74 -7.38
C PHE A 529 -0.71 4.00 -6.23
N ALA A 530 0.33 4.56 -5.59
CA ALA A 530 0.89 3.99 -4.36
C ALA A 530 -0.07 4.06 -3.16
N ILE A 531 -1.04 4.99 -3.16
CA ILE A 531 -2.02 5.13 -2.07
C ILE A 531 -3.22 4.20 -2.30
N TYR A 532 -3.83 4.25 -3.50
CA TYR A 532 -5.10 3.56 -3.79
C TYR A 532 -5.01 2.49 -4.88
N GLY A 533 -3.89 2.42 -5.58
CA GLY A 533 -3.74 1.60 -6.79
C GLY A 533 -3.35 0.16 -6.51
N SER A 534 -3.74 -0.71 -7.45
CA SER A 534 -3.20 -2.07 -7.58
C SER A 534 -1.81 -2.04 -8.24
N PRO A 535 -0.87 -2.90 -7.85
CA PRO A 535 0.47 -2.94 -8.42
C PRO A 535 0.48 -3.21 -9.94
N ASP A 536 -0.48 -3.96 -10.47
CA ASP A 536 -0.66 -4.17 -11.93
C ASP A 536 -0.83 -2.85 -12.69
N SER A 537 -1.61 -1.93 -12.12
CA SER A 537 -1.88 -0.64 -12.74
C SER A 537 -0.69 0.31 -12.61
N VAL A 538 0.13 0.17 -11.57
CA VAL A 538 1.40 0.88 -11.44
C VAL A 538 2.30 0.51 -12.62
N ILE A 539 2.36 -0.77 -13.01
CA ILE A 539 3.17 -1.24 -14.15
C ILE A 539 2.69 -0.60 -15.45
N GLU A 540 1.39 -0.61 -15.72
CA GLU A 540 0.82 0.02 -16.93
C GLU A 540 1.09 1.53 -17.01
N VAL A 541 1.04 2.23 -15.87
CA VAL A 541 1.38 3.65 -15.78
C VAL A 541 2.86 3.88 -16.04
N VAL A 542 3.75 3.03 -15.48
CA VAL A 542 5.19 3.13 -15.75
C VAL A 542 5.48 2.87 -17.24
N ASP A 543 4.86 1.86 -17.85
CA ASP A 543 5.05 1.56 -19.27
C ASP A 543 4.54 2.70 -20.17
N SER A 544 3.42 3.32 -19.79
CA SER A 544 2.91 4.54 -20.44
C SER A 544 3.91 5.69 -20.29
N ALA A 545 4.49 5.88 -19.11
CA ALA A 545 5.51 6.91 -18.84
C ALA A 545 6.78 6.68 -19.67
N LEU A 546 7.29 5.44 -19.72
CA LEU A 546 8.48 5.08 -20.49
C LEU A 546 8.26 5.29 -22.00
N SER A 547 7.05 5.06 -22.50
CA SER A 547 6.71 5.32 -23.91
C SER A 547 6.63 6.80 -24.26
N ALA A 548 6.34 7.65 -23.27
CA ALA A 548 6.12 9.09 -23.46
C ALA A 548 7.37 9.96 -23.23
N LEU A 549 8.47 9.38 -22.72
CA LEU A 549 9.72 10.11 -22.46
C LEU A 549 10.64 10.12 -23.68
N ASP A 550 11.08 11.31 -24.10
CA ASP A 550 12.04 11.47 -25.18
C ASP A 550 13.50 11.38 -24.71
N LYS A 551 14.34 10.69 -25.50
CA LYS A 551 15.79 10.49 -25.27
C LYS A 551 16.63 11.78 -25.33
N SER A 552 16.03 12.90 -25.70
CA SER A 552 16.70 14.19 -25.84
C SER A 552 16.93 14.93 -24.51
N ASP A 553 16.34 14.45 -23.41
CA ASP A 553 16.40 15.12 -22.12
C ASP A 553 17.73 14.88 -21.39
N PRO A 554 18.33 15.92 -20.77
CA PRO A 554 19.59 15.79 -20.03
C PRO A 554 19.45 14.96 -18.75
N ASN A 555 18.25 14.87 -18.17
CA ASN A 555 17.95 14.08 -16.96
C ASN A 555 17.25 12.76 -17.26
N TYR A 556 17.22 12.34 -18.54
CA TYR A 556 16.49 11.16 -19.01
C TYR A 556 16.91 9.89 -18.25
N ASP A 557 18.21 9.70 -18.02
CA ASP A 557 18.75 8.52 -17.35
C ASP A 557 18.27 8.41 -15.89
N GLU A 558 18.32 9.51 -15.12
CA GLU A 558 17.84 9.53 -13.72
C GLU A 558 16.32 9.28 -13.64
N HIS A 559 15.55 9.91 -14.53
CA HIS A 559 14.10 9.77 -14.60
C HIS A 559 13.69 8.33 -14.92
N ILE A 560 14.38 7.69 -15.85
CA ILE A 560 14.12 6.30 -16.22
C ILE A 560 14.53 5.32 -15.13
N SER A 561 15.67 5.55 -14.48
CA SER A 561 16.11 4.70 -13.36
C SER A 561 15.12 4.72 -12.19
N SER A 562 14.54 5.89 -11.90
CA SER A 562 13.46 6.04 -10.92
C SER A 562 12.22 5.23 -11.32
N LEU A 563 11.76 5.36 -12.57
CA LEU A 563 10.62 4.61 -13.10
C LEU A 563 10.85 3.10 -13.07
N TYR A 564 12.01 2.61 -13.50
CA TYR A 564 12.37 1.20 -13.41
C TYR A 564 12.41 0.70 -11.97
N SER A 565 12.87 1.52 -11.01
CA SER A 565 12.84 1.16 -9.59
C SER A 565 11.41 1.00 -9.08
N THR A 566 10.49 1.88 -9.50
CA THR A 566 9.06 1.75 -9.14
C THR A 566 8.40 0.54 -9.80
N LYS A 567 8.70 0.26 -11.07
CA LYS A 567 8.22 -0.94 -11.77
C LYS A 567 8.73 -2.23 -11.12
N PHE A 568 10.00 -2.24 -10.72
CA PHE A 568 10.61 -3.33 -9.98
C PHE A 568 9.88 -3.61 -8.65
N MET A 569 9.59 -2.57 -7.87
CA MET A 569 8.84 -2.71 -6.62
C MET A 569 7.42 -3.24 -6.85
N ALA A 570 6.72 -2.78 -7.90
CA ALA A 570 5.40 -3.28 -8.25
C ALA A 570 5.41 -4.78 -8.65
N HIS A 571 6.40 -5.22 -9.44
CA HIS A 571 6.56 -6.65 -9.77
C HIS A 571 6.93 -7.50 -8.55
N LEU A 572 7.66 -6.94 -7.58
CA LEU A 572 7.93 -7.62 -6.30
C LEU A 572 6.66 -7.82 -5.48
N GLU A 573 5.79 -6.82 -5.41
CA GLU A 573 4.50 -6.93 -4.70
C GLU A 573 3.55 -7.95 -5.35
N LEU A 574 3.66 -8.17 -6.66
CA LEU A 574 2.92 -9.18 -7.42
C LEU A 574 3.54 -10.60 -7.37
N GLU A 575 4.70 -10.76 -6.72
CA GLU A 575 5.49 -12.00 -6.70
C GLU A 575 5.97 -12.48 -8.09
N ASN A 576 5.98 -11.62 -9.11
CA ASN A 576 6.46 -11.93 -10.46
C ASN A 576 8.00 -11.89 -10.52
N THR A 577 8.64 -12.97 -10.07
CA THR A 577 10.09 -13.06 -9.86
C THR A 577 10.95 -12.86 -11.12
N THR A 578 10.48 -13.34 -12.27
CA THR A 578 11.21 -13.27 -13.55
C THR A 578 11.21 -11.86 -14.13
N GLU A 579 10.04 -11.22 -14.13
CA GLU A 579 9.86 -9.86 -14.66
C GLU A 579 10.52 -8.81 -13.75
N ALA A 580 10.47 -9.02 -12.42
CA ALA A 580 11.22 -8.19 -11.47
C ALA A 580 12.74 -8.24 -11.73
N TYR A 581 13.28 -9.42 -12.05
CA TYR A 581 14.70 -9.56 -12.36
C TYR A 581 15.06 -8.91 -13.72
N GLU A 582 14.23 -9.07 -14.75
CA GLU A 582 14.45 -8.43 -16.06
C GLU A 582 14.41 -6.90 -15.97
N THR A 583 13.49 -6.34 -15.20
CA THR A 583 13.37 -4.89 -14.96
C THR A 583 14.56 -4.34 -14.16
N MET A 584 15.10 -5.11 -13.21
CA MET A 584 16.32 -4.74 -12.47
C MET A 584 17.54 -4.65 -13.39
N ILE A 585 17.73 -5.61 -14.31
CA ILE A 585 18.88 -5.60 -15.22
C ILE A 585 18.79 -4.45 -16.23
N SER A 586 17.57 -4.16 -16.69
CA SER A 586 17.28 -3.14 -17.71
C SER A 586 17.46 -1.70 -17.21
N ASN A 587 17.57 -1.48 -15.90
CA ASN A 587 17.82 -0.16 -15.32
C ASN A 587 19.18 0.40 -15.84
N PRO A 588 19.31 1.67 -16.24
CA PRO A 588 20.61 2.21 -16.64
C PRO A 588 21.54 2.51 -15.44
N ASP A 589 21.00 2.88 -14.27
CA ASP A 589 21.81 3.31 -13.13
C ASP A 589 22.30 2.18 -12.22
N VAL A 590 23.62 2.09 -12.07
CA VAL A 590 24.28 1.10 -11.20
C VAL A 590 23.84 1.26 -9.74
N SER A 591 23.66 2.49 -9.25
CA SER A 591 23.25 2.75 -7.85
C SER A 591 21.83 2.25 -7.55
N HIS A 592 20.89 2.52 -8.44
CA HIS A 592 19.50 2.04 -8.30
C HIS A 592 19.42 0.52 -8.42
N LYS A 593 20.24 -0.11 -9.28
CA LYS A 593 20.38 -1.57 -9.33
C LYS A 593 20.76 -2.17 -7.99
N LYS A 594 21.72 -1.58 -7.25
CA LYS A 594 22.12 -2.11 -5.92
C LYS A 594 20.97 -2.04 -4.91
N ILE A 595 20.20 -0.96 -4.93
CA ILE A 595 19.07 -0.76 -4.03
C ILE A 595 17.96 -1.78 -4.34
N CYS A 596 17.60 -1.92 -5.63
CA CYS A 596 16.62 -2.90 -6.08
C CYS A 596 17.06 -4.32 -5.72
N LEU A 597 18.34 -4.66 -5.94
CA LEU A 597 18.88 -5.98 -5.61
C LEU A 597 18.85 -6.27 -4.09
N ARG A 598 19.14 -5.28 -3.24
CA ARG A 598 18.99 -5.44 -1.79
C ARG A 598 17.55 -5.77 -1.41
N GLN A 599 16.58 -5.06 -1.97
CA GLN A 599 15.15 -5.28 -1.73
C GLN A 599 14.70 -6.64 -2.29
N PHE A 600 15.16 -7.03 -3.48
CA PHE A 600 14.94 -8.34 -4.08
C PHE A 600 15.32 -9.48 -3.12
N ILE A 601 16.54 -9.39 -2.56
CA ILE A 601 17.05 -10.41 -1.64
C ILE A 601 16.27 -10.41 -0.32
N VAL A 602 15.87 -9.25 0.23
CA VAL A 602 15.01 -9.22 1.44
C VAL A 602 13.73 -9.97 1.18
N HIS A 603 12.99 -9.55 0.15
CA HIS A 603 11.65 -10.05 -0.14
C HIS A 603 11.67 -11.56 -0.39
N HIS A 604 12.61 -12.05 -1.21
CA HIS A 604 12.74 -13.49 -1.47
C HIS A 604 13.20 -14.33 -0.27
N CYS A 605 13.95 -13.73 0.66
CA CYS A 605 14.31 -14.41 1.90
C CYS A 605 13.12 -14.46 2.88
N GLU A 606 12.29 -13.41 2.93
CA GLU A 606 11.08 -13.39 3.76
C GLU A 606 9.98 -14.33 3.22
N SER A 607 9.83 -14.43 1.89
CA SER A 607 8.87 -15.33 1.24
C SER A 607 9.32 -16.80 1.19
N GLY A 608 10.59 -17.10 1.54
CA GLY A 608 11.13 -18.45 1.58
C GLY A 608 11.40 -19.09 0.21
N GLN A 609 11.24 -18.34 -0.89
CA GLN A 609 11.46 -18.83 -2.27
C GLN A 609 12.95 -18.77 -2.68
N LEU A 610 13.79 -19.54 -2.00
CA LEU A 610 15.25 -19.51 -2.17
C LEU A 610 15.73 -20.14 -3.49
N SER A 611 14.97 -21.07 -4.06
CA SER A 611 15.30 -21.71 -5.34
C SER A 611 15.30 -20.71 -6.50
N ALA A 612 14.43 -19.70 -6.45
CA ALA A 612 14.36 -18.66 -7.48
C ALA A 612 15.64 -17.82 -7.52
N LEU A 613 16.15 -17.39 -6.36
CA LEU A 613 17.43 -16.65 -6.25
C LEU A 613 18.61 -17.41 -6.86
N THR A 614 18.64 -18.73 -6.69
CA THR A 614 19.69 -19.58 -7.26
C THR A 614 19.51 -19.86 -8.75
N ALA A 615 18.36 -19.53 -9.35
CA ALA A 615 18.11 -19.77 -10.77
C ALA A 615 18.61 -18.61 -11.66
N PHE A 616 18.67 -17.38 -11.14
CA PHE A 616 19.05 -16.17 -11.89
C PHE A 616 20.57 -15.96 -11.99
N THR A 617 21.05 -15.30 -13.06
CA THR A 617 22.49 -15.05 -13.34
C THR A 617 22.83 -13.58 -13.16
N TYR A 618 23.48 -13.17 -12.07
CA TYR A 618 23.51 -11.76 -11.70
C TYR A 618 24.52 -10.88 -12.49
N ASN A 619 25.24 -11.44 -13.47
CA ASN A 619 26.16 -10.77 -14.40
C ASN A 619 26.97 -9.65 -13.71
N ASP A 620 26.73 -8.37 -14.06
CA ASP A 620 27.49 -7.21 -13.61
C ASP A 620 27.34 -6.90 -12.10
N ILE A 621 26.42 -7.55 -11.39
CA ILE A 621 26.11 -7.30 -9.97
C ILE A 621 26.38 -8.55 -9.10
N GLU A 622 27.03 -9.58 -9.64
CA GLU A 622 27.34 -10.81 -8.90
C GLU A 622 28.15 -10.54 -7.63
N ASP A 623 29.14 -9.65 -7.70
CA ASP A 623 29.99 -9.32 -6.54
C ASP A 623 29.18 -8.66 -5.42
N GLU A 624 28.18 -7.84 -5.75
CA GLU A 624 27.35 -7.19 -4.75
C GLU A 624 26.30 -8.13 -4.17
N PHE A 625 25.72 -9.01 -4.99
CA PHE A 625 24.84 -10.08 -4.55
C PHE A 625 25.55 -10.98 -3.52
N VAL A 626 26.76 -11.42 -3.84
CA VAL A 626 27.60 -12.22 -2.94
C VAL A 626 27.91 -11.43 -1.66
N ASN A 627 28.32 -10.18 -1.77
CA ASN A 627 28.63 -9.33 -0.60
C ASN A 627 27.40 -9.13 0.32
N ILE A 628 26.20 -8.93 -0.25
CA ILE A 628 24.97 -8.76 0.53
C ILE A 628 24.62 -10.05 1.26
N ILE A 629 24.64 -11.19 0.57
CA ILE A 629 24.33 -12.49 1.20
C ILE A 629 25.39 -12.86 2.22
N GLU A 630 26.67 -12.63 1.96
CA GLU A 630 27.74 -12.86 2.94
C GLU A 630 27.57 -11.98 4.18
N SER A 631 27.26 -10.69 4.01
CA SER A 631 27.04 -9.78 5.13
C SER A 631 25.84 -10.19 5.98
N ARG A 632 24.74 -10.62 5.34
CA ARG A 632 23.57 -11.15 6.04
C ARG A 632 23.85 -12.48 6.71
N ALA A 633 24.54 -13.38 6.03
CA ALA A 633 24.95 -14.66 6.61
C ALA A 633 25.74 -14.41 7.89
N ARG A 634 26.73 -13.49 7.86
CA ARG A 634 27.56 -13.06 9.01
C ARG A 634 26.79 -12.39 10.14
N SER A 635 25.70 -11.66 9.85
CA SER A 635 24.93 -10.94 10.86
C SER A 635 23.73 -11.71 11.42
N THR A 636 23.27 -12.77 10.74
CA THR A 636 22.10 -13.54 11.18
C THR A 636 22.42 -14.50 12.32
N ASP A 637 21.54 -14.54 13.31
CA ASP A 637 21.62 -15.46 14.45
C ASP A 637 21.28 -16.89 14.04
N LEU A 638 22.24 -17.79 14.20
CA LEU A 638 22.14 -19.20 13.82
C LEU A 638 21.17 -20.03 14.71
N LEU A 639 20.70 -19.45 15.81
CA LEU A 639 19.85 -20.11 16.82
C LEU A 639 18.35 -20.11 16.47
N LEU A 640 17.91 -19.20 15.60
CA LEU A 640 16.51 -19.07 15.22
C LEU A 640 16.21 -20.00 14.04
N SER A 641 15.67 -21.18 14.32
CA SER A 641 15.36 -22.24 13.34
C SER A 641 14.44 -21.84 12.19
N ASN A 642 13.78 -20.68 12.28
CA ASN A 642 12.79 -20.21 11.32
C ASN A 642 13.36 -19.26 10.26
N HIS A 643 14.65 -18.88 10.34
CA HIS A 643 15.26 -18.01 9.34
C HIS A 643 15.99 -18.79 8.24
N VAL A 644 15.93 -18.23 7.04
CA VAL A 644 16.66 -18.68 5.85
C VAL A 644 18.12 -18.94 6.18
N ASN A 645 18.62 -20.14 5.88
CA ASN A 645 20.04 -20.40 5.99
C ASN A 645 20.79 -19.81 4.78
N TYR A 646 21.26 -18.57 4.96
CA TYR A 646 22.02 -17.83 3.95
C TYR A 646 23.31 -18.54 3.52
N TYR A 647 23.94 -19.33 4.38
CA TYR A 647 25.12 -20.13 4.03
C TYR A 647 24.78 -21.28 3.08
N HIS A 648 23.63 -21.93 3.26
CA HIS A 648 23.15 -22.94 2.31
C HIS A 648 22.76 -22.32 0.96
N LEU A 649 22.15 -21.14 0.96
CA LEU A 649 21.86 -20.39 -0.26
C LEU A 649 23.16 -20.09 -1.03
N LEU A 650 24.14 -19.50 -0.35
CA LEU A 650 25.42 -19.13 -0.95
C LEU A 650 26.21 -20.36 -1.46
N TYR A 651 26.13 -21.47 -0.73
CA TYR A 651 26.68 -22.75 -1.17
C TYR A 651 26.00 -23.26 -2.45
N SER A 652 24.66 -23.30 -2.47
CA SER A 652 23.91 -23.78 -3.65
C SER A 652 24.17 -22.91 -4.89
N TYR A 653 24.33 -21.60 -4.71
CA TYR A 653 24.72 -20.65 -5.75
C TYR A 653 26.10 -20.99 -6.32
N PHE A 654 27.13 -21.11 -5.46
CA PHE A 654 28.49 -21.42 -5.93
C PHE A 654 28.65 -22.82 -6.53
N VAL A 655 27.84 -23.79 -6.10
CA VAL A 655 27.79 -25.13 -6.71
C VAL A 655 27.22 -25.06 -8.12
N ARG A 656 26.15 -24.29 -8.33
CA ARG A 656 25.58 -24.06 -9.67
C ARG A 656 26.60 -23.39 -10.60
N ASP A 657 27.28 -22.36 -10.11
CA ASP A 657 28.30 -21.62 -10.88
C ASP A 657 29.62 -22.41 -11.05
N SER A 658 29.66 -23.68 -10.64
CA SER A 658 30.82 -24.58 -10.71
C SER A 658 32.06 -24.08 -9.94
N ASN A 659 31.90 -23.14 -9.01
CA ASN A 659 32.97 -22.59 -8.19
C ASN A 659 33.09 -23.31 -6.84
N TYR A 660 33.54 -24.56 -6.89
CA TYR A 660 33.63 -25.44 -5.72
C TYR A 660 34.60 -24.94 -4.64
N ARG A 661 35.59 -24.10 -4.98
CA ARG A 661 36.54 -23.55 -4.01
C ARG A 661 35.87 -22.52 -3.11
N ARG A 662 35.10 -21.59 -3.69
CA ARG A 662 34.33 -20.61 -2.91
C ARG A 662 33.18 -21.27 -2.14
N ALA A 663 32.53 -22.28 -2.73
CA ALA A 663 31.53 -23.06 -2.01
C ALA A 663 32.10 -23.73 -0.74
N ALA A 664 33.31 -24.29 -0.83
CA ALA A 664 33.98 -24.93 0.29
C ALA A 664 34.38 -23.92 1.38
N SER A 665 34.87 -22.72 1.02
CA SER A 665 35.27 -21.69 2.00
C SER A 665 34.07 -21.13 2.76
N VAL A 666 32.97 -20.84 2.09
CA VAL A 666 31.74 -20.33 2.70
C VAL A 666 31.20 -21.30 3.74
N MET A 667 31.14 -22.58 3.38
CA MET A 667 30.57 -23.58 4.27
C MET A 667 31.56 -23.99 5.39
N TYR A 668 32.86 -23.79 5.17
CA TYR A 668 33.85 -23.85 6.25
C TYR A 668 33.67 -22.72 7.27
N GLU A 669 33.44 -21.48 6.81
CA GLU A 669 33.11 -20.34 7.67
C GLU A 669 31.83 -20.60 8.47
N PHE A 670 30.80 -21.15 7.82
CA PHE A 670 29.56 -21.57 8.49
C PHE A 670 29.82 -22.57 9.61
N CYS A 671 30.65 -23.58 9.38
CA CYS A 671 30.97 -24.59 10.39
C CYS A 671 31.77 -24.03 11.57
N ARG A 672 32.66 -23.06 11.31
CA ARG A 672 33.40 -22.37 12.36
C ARG A 672 32.50 -21.47 13.20
N ARG A 673 31.52 -20.81 12.60
CA ARG A 673 30.52 -20.04 13.35
C ARG A 673 29.56 -20.92 14.12
N LEU A 674 29.09 -22.02 13.53
CA LEU A 674 28.28 -23.01 14.25
C LEU A 674 28.99 -23.57 15.49
N SER A 675 30.33 -23.71 15.47
CA SER A 675 31.08 -24.20 16.62
C SER A 675 31.30 -23.15 17.71
N GLN A 676 31.10 -21.86 17.40
CA GLN A 676 31.28 -20.74 18.32
C GLN A 676 29.94 -20.24 18.89
N GLU A 677 28.89 -20.21 18.07
CA GLU A 677 27.62 -19.53 18.39
C GLU A 677 26.50 -20.49 18.82
N VAL A 678 26.50 -21.75 18.34
CA VAL A 678 25.44 -22.72 18.65
C VAL A 678 25.99 -23.86 19.50
N ASN A 679 25.65 -23.83 20.78
CA ASN A 679 25.99 -24.87 21.73
C ASN A 679 24.89 -25.95 21.74
N GLY A 680 25.24 -27.21 21.53
CA GLY A 680 24.25 -28.29 21.52
C GLY A 680 24.59 -29.50 20.66
N MET A 681 23.80 -30.55 20.82
CA MET A 681 23.88 -31.76 19.98
C MET A 681 23.59 -31.46 18.50
N GLU A 682 22.64 -30.55 18.22
CA GLU A 682 22.25 -30.20 16.85
C GLU A 682 23.36 -29.50 16.05
N SER A 683 24.19 -28.66 16.69
CA SER A 683 25.29 -27.98 15.98
C SER A 683 26.40 -28.96 15.61
N ILE A 684 26.74 -29.86 16.52
CA ILE A 684 27.76 -30.89 16.31
C ILE A 684 27.28 -31.92 15.27
N GLN A 685 25.98 -32.27 15.26
CA GLN A 685 25.36 -33.06 14.20
C GLN A 685 25.51 -32.43 12.82
N LYS A 686 25.16 -31.14 12.68
CA LYS A 686 25.26 -30.39 11.41
C LYS A 686 26.71 -30.23 10.95
N GLN A 687 27.65 -30.03 11.87
CA GLN A 687 29.08 -29.98 11.56
C GLN A 687 29.61 -31.34 11.09
N HIS A 688 29.18 -32.44 11.74
CA HIS A 688 29.60 -33.79 11.40
C HIS A 688 29.10 -34.21 10.02
N SER A 689 27.83 -33.97 9.68
CA SER A 689 27.30 -34.26 8.34
C SER A 689 28.06 -33.50 7.25
N PHE A 690 28.36 -32.22 7.48
CA PHE A 690 29.05 -31.40 6.49
C PHE A 690 30.51 -31.79 6.27
N LYS A 691 31.30 -31.93 7.35
CA LYS A 691 32.72 -32.26 7.21
C LYS A 691 32.92 -33.66 6.58
N ARG A 692 31.93 -34.56 6.71
CA ARG A 692 31.87 -35.84 5.97
C ARG A 692 31.63 -35.65 4.47
N ASP A 693 30.71 -34.77 4.10
CA ASP A 693 30.38 -34.48 2.70
C ASP A 693 31.44 -33.66 1.97
N ASN A 694 32.37 -32.99 2.67
CA ASN A 694 33.53 -32.37 2.03
C ASN A 694 34.75 -33.29 1.96
N THR A 695 34.94 -34.21 2.91
CA THR A 695 36.09 -35.13 2.90
C THR A 695 35.94 -36.24 1.86
N SER A 696 34.72 -36.57 1.45
CA SER A 696 34.42 -37.66 0.51
C SER A 696 34.46 -37.29 -1.00
N PRO A 697 34.11 -36.08 -1.48
CA PRO A 697 34.13 -35.75 -2.91
C PRO A 697 35.43 -35.10 -3.37
N LEU A 698 36.18 -34.44 -2.48
CA LEU A 698 37.42 -33.74 -2.83
C LEU A 698 38.58 -34.67 -3.23
N THR A 699 38.45 -35.98 -3.02
CA THR A 699 39.44 -36.98 -3.43
C THR A 699 39.23 -37.52 -4.85
N LYS A 700 38.13 -37.17 -5.54
CA LYS A 700 37.83 -37.64 -6.91
C LYS A 700 37.68 -36.50 -7.91
N ARG A 701 38.72 -35.69 -8.10
CA ARG A 701 39.08 -35.05 -9.39
C ARG A 701 40.41 -34.30 -9.24
N LYS A 702 41.51 -35.04 -9.39
CA LYS A 702 42.79 -34.45 -9.82
C LYS A 702 42.63 -34.08 -11.30
N HIS A 703 42.26 -32.84 -11.61
CA HIS A 703 42.67 -32.11 -12.81
C HIS A 703 42.17 -30.68 -12.69
N ASP A 704 43.10 -29.75 -12.41
CA ASP A 704 43.26 -28.48 -13.13
C ASP A 704 44.30 -27.62 -12.40
N SER A 705 45.56 -28.07 -12.51
CA SER A 705 46.72 -27.21 -12.33
C SER A 705 47.01 -26.53 -13.67
N ASN A 706 46.31 -25.43 -13.96
CA ASN A 706 46.74 -24.35 -14.87
C ASN A 706 45.62 -23.32 -15.08
N ILE A 707 45.44 -22.39 -14.13
CA ILE A 707 44.88 -21.07 -14.44
C ILE A 707 45.80 -20.04 -13.80
N LYS A 708 46.34 -19.18 -14.66
CA LYS A 708 47.35 -18.15 -14.36
C LYS A 708 46.82 -17.19 -13.30
N ARG A 709 47.68 -16.83 -12.35
CA ARG A 709 47.52 -15.72 -11.41
C ARG A 709 47.42 -14.40 -12.21
N SER A 710 46.21 -13.88 -12.38
CA SER A 710 46.00 -12.43 -12.49
C SER A 710 45.67 -11.93 -11.09
N VAL A 711 46.53 -11.06 -10.57
CA VAL A 711 46.42 -10.48 -9.24
C VAL A 711 45.61 -9.19 -9.38
N ASP A 712 44.37 -9.20 -8.92
CA ASP A 712 43.57 -7.99 -8.77
C ASP A 712 43.99 -7.25 -7.48
N PRO A 713 44.17 -5.93 -7.53
CA PRO A 713 44.71 -5.13 -6.41
C PRO A 713 43.78 -4.98 -5.20
N GLU A 714 42.54 -5.48 -5.25
CA GLU A 714 41.59 -5.41 -4.12
C GLU A 714 41.88 -6.45 -3.02
N VAL A 715 42.70 -7.46 -3.31
CA VAL A 715 43.13 -8.48 -2.35
C VAL A 715 44.05 -7.89 -1.25
N GLU A 716 44.60 -6.69 -1.42
CA GLU A 716 45.48 -6.09 -0.40
C GLU A 716 44.75 -5.45 0.78
N ASN A 717 43.51 -4.98 0.60
CA ASN A 717 42.73 -4.42 1.72
C ASN A 717 42.02 -5.50 2.55
N PHE A 718 41.79 -6.69 1.99
CA PHE A 718 41.34 -7.88 2.72
C PHE A 718 42.44 -8.50 3.63
N ARG A 719 43.71 -8.12 3.45
CA ARG A 719 44.84 -8.69 4.22
C ARG A 719 44.95 -8.21 5.67
N LYS A 720 44.17 -7.20 6.10
CA LYS A 720 44.38 -6.54 7.40
C LYS A 720 43.41 -6.92 8.52
N SER A 721 42.33 -7.67 8.25
CA SER A 721 41.30 -7.94 9.27
C SER A 721 41.09 -9.40 9.67
N LEU A 722 41.62 -10.38 8.94
CA LEU A 722 41.52 -11.79 9.31
C LEU A 722 42.86 -12.48 9.04
N GLU A 723 43.42 -13.13 10.06
CA GLU A 723 44.52 -14.08 9.92
C GLU A 723 44.06 -15.20 8.97
N LEU A 724 44.38 -15.06 7.68
CA LEU A 724 44.16 -16.09 6.68
C LEU A 724 45.16 -17.23 6.93
N GLU A 725 44.79 -18.17 7.80
CA GLU A 725 45.42 -19.49 7.82
C GLU A 725 45.03 -20.21 6.51
N ILE A 726 46.01 -20.39 5.63
CA ILE A 726 45.90 -21.31 4.50
C ILE A 726 45.82 -22.71 5.10
N LEU A 727 44.61 -23.23 5.27
CA LEU A 727 44.37 -24.56 5.82
C LEU A 727 44.63 -25.62 4.75
N ASP A 728 45.55 -26.54 5.04
CA ASP A 728 45.80 -27.68 4.18
C ASP A 728 44.68 -28.72 4.35
N SER A 729 44.50 -29.59 3.35
CA SER A 729 43.47 -30.64 3.40
C SER A 729 43.61 -31.57 4.61
N ASP A 730 44.81 -31.65 5.19
CA ASP A 730 45.08 -32.44 6.38
C ASP A 730 44.63 -31.73 7.67
N ASP A 731 44.56 -30.40 7.69
CA ASP A 731 44.04 -29.62 8.82
C ASP A 731 42.54 -29.80 8.96
N ILE A 732 41.83 -29.75 7.83
CA ILE A 732 40.38 -29.99 7.77
C ILE A 732 40.05 -31.42 8.22
N LYS A 733 40.88 -32.42 7.87
CA LYS A 733 40.72 -33.80 8.35
C LYS A 733 40.93 -33.91 9.86
N ARG A 734 41.96 -33.24 10.40
CA ARG A 734 42.23 -33.22 11.85
C ARG A 734 41.05 -32.65 12.62
N GLU A 735 40.52 -31.51 12.16
CA GLU A 735 39.34 -30.93 12.79
C GLU A 735 38.07 -31.75 12.60
N TYR A 736 37.92 -32.46 11.48
CA TYR A 736 36.78 -33.35 11.25
C TYR A 736 36.77 -34.50 12.24
N GLU A 737 37.89 -35.19 12.42
CA GLU A 737 37.98 -36.32 13.35
C GLU A 737 37.75 -35.86 14.80
N LEU A 738 38.19 -34.65 15.16
CA LEU A 738 37.85 -34.02 16.44
C LEU A 738 36.35 -33.80 16.61
N VAL A 739 35.66 -33.26 15.60
CA VAL A 739 34.19 -33.08 15.62
C VAL A 739 33.48 -34.43 15.68
N ARG A 740 33.95 -35.43 14.93
CA ARG A 740 33.40 -36.79 14.93
C ARG A 740 33.54 -37.48 16.28
N ALA A 741 34.66 -37.32 16.95
CA ALA A 741 34.87 -37.82 18.30
C ALA A 741 33.94 -37.17 19.32
N ARG A 742 33.77 -35.84 19.27
CA ARG A 742 32.80 -35.13 20.10
C ARG A 742 31.37 -35.57 19.84
N TYR A 743 31.01 -35.78 18.57
CA TYR A 743 29.69 -36.28 18.20
C TYR A 743 29.40 -37.67 18.79
N ARG A 744 30.36 -38.60 18.71
CA ARG A 744 30.24 -39.93 19.33
C ARG A 744 30.12 -39.87 20.86
N LEU A 745 30.82 -38.95 21.52
CA LEU A 745 30.68 -38.73 22.96
C LEU A 745 29.27 -38.27 23.33
N LEU A 746 28.71 -37.32 22.58
CA LEU A 746 27.35 -36.81 22.80
C LEU A 746 26.26 -37.85 22.52
N GLN A 747 26.48 -38.80 21.60
CA GLN A 747 25.54 -39.90 21.36
C GLN A 747 25.42 -40.88 22.53
N LYS A 748 26.51 -41.07 23.29
CA LYS A 748 26.54 -41.98 24.45
C LYS A 748 25.98 -41.32 25.71
N ASP A 749 26.36 -40.08 25.96
CA ASP A 749 25.97 -39.36 27.18
C ASP A 749 25.21 -38.06 26.84
N GLU A 750 23.88 -38.16 26.65
CA GLU A 750 23.00 -36.99 26.40
C GLU A 750 23.05 -35.95 27.54
N LYS A 751 23.40 -36.37 28.77
CA LYS A 751 23.38 -35.51 29.97
C LYS A 751 24.66 -34.69 30.17
N THR A 752 25.69 -34.89 29.36
CA THR A 752 26.97 -34.19 29.54
C THR A 752 26.95 -32.82 28.84
N TYR A 753 26.11 -31.92 29.36
CA TYR A 753 25.90 -30.56 28.83
C TYR A 753 27.20 -29.75 28.65
N ALA A 754 28.26 -30.07 29.39
CA ALA A 754 29.57 -29.42 29.27
C ALA A 754 30.26 -29.66 27.90
N ILE A 755 30.07 -30.86 27.31
CA ILE A 755 30.66 -31.24 26.02
C ILE A 755 30.02 -30.44 24.87
N ALA A 756 28.74 -30.09 25.02
CA ALA A 756 28.00 -29.30 24.06
C ALA A 756 28.31 -27.79 24.13
N ASN A 757 28.79 -27.29 25.28
CA ASN A 757 28.89 -25.86 25.57
C ASN A 757 30.30 -25.27 25.43
N THR A 758 31.35 -26.09 25.33
CA THR A 758 32.74 -25.60 25.26
C THR A 758 33.55 -26.32 24.19
N PRO A 759 34.37 -25.60 23.39
CA PRO A 759 35.29 -26.23 22.45
C PRO A 759 36.43 -26.91 23.23
N LEU A 760 36.26 -28.19 23.55
CA LEU A 760 37.24 -29.04 24.24
C LEU A 760 38.58 -29.13 23.52
N ASP A 761 39.70 -28.98 24.24
CA ASP A 761 41.01 -29.19 23.63
C ASP A 761 41.19 -30.65 23.16
N ALA A 762 42.09 -30.89 22.21
CA ALA A 762 42.38 -32.23 21.70
C ALA A 762 42.79 -33.21 22.81
N THR A 763 43.44 -32.72 23.86
CA THR A 763 43.83 -33.52 25.03
C THR A 763 42.63 -33.84 25.93
N GLU A 764 41.76 -32.87 26.15
CA GLU A 764 40.53 -33.02 26.95
C GLU A 764 39.53 -33.97 26.26
N THR A 765 39.36 -33.87 24.94
CA THR A 765 38.51 -34.80 24.19
C THR A 765 39.00 -36.25 24.33
N VAL A 766 40.32 -36.47 24.29
CA VAL A 766 40.91 -37.79 24.53
C VAL A 766 40.63 -38.28 25.95
N THR A 767 40.75 -37.42 26.98
CA THR A 767 40.40 -37.83 28.36
C THR A 767 38.93 -38.21 28.52
N LEU A 768 38.01 -37.51 27.85
CA LEU A 768 36.58 -37.83 27.85
C LEU A 768 36.26 -39.10 27.07
N LEU A 769 36.95 -39.35 25.94
CA LEU A 769 36.84 -40.62 25.21
C LEU A 769 37.29 -41.80 26.08
N ILE A 770 38.35 -41.60 26.87
CA ILE A 770 38.84 -42.60 27.81
C ILE A 770 37.79 -42.89 28.90
N SER A 771 37.15 -41.86 29.48
CA SER A 771 36.07 -42.07 30.46
C SER A 771 34.86 -42.78 29.84
N ALA A 772 34.47 -42.43 28.60
CA ALA A 772 33.35 -43.03 27.87
C ALA A 772 33.66 -44.39 27.19
N SER A 773 34.86 -44.95 27.41
CA SER A 773 35.31 -46.23 26.82
C SER A 773 35.38 -46.27 25.29
N LEU A 774 35.56 -45.14 24.62
CA LEU A 774 35.74 -45.06 23.16
C LEU A 774 37.25 -45.04 22.80
N PHE A 775 37.92 -46.16 23.03
CA PHE A 775 39.38 -46.26 22.92
C PHE A 775 39.90 -46.21 21.49
N ASP A 776 39.20 -46.82 20.52
CA ASP A 776 39.63 -46.81 19.12
C ASP A 776 39.68 -45.40 18.55
N LEU A 777 38.63 -44.61 18.81
CA LEU A 777 38.59 -43.20 18.42
C LEU A 777 39.68 -42.38 19.13
N ALA A 778 39.97 -42.67 20.39
CA ALA A 778 41.04 -42.00 21.13
C ALA A 778 42.41 -42.29 20.51
N PHE A 779 42.67 -43.54 20.11
CA PHE A 779 43.89 -43.91 19.41
C PHE A 779 44.00 -43.27 18.03
N ASP A 780 42.91 -43.26 17.26
CA ASP A 780 42.86 -42.61 15.94
C ASP A 780 43.16 -41.10 16.06
N LEU A 781 42.55 -40.41 17.02
CA LEU A 781 42.83 -39.00 17.32
C LEU A 781 44.28 -38.76 17.75
N CYS A 782 44.81 -39.57 18.69
CA CYS A 782 46.18 -39.43 19.13
C CYS A 782 47.18 -39.67 17.99
N SER A 783 46.87 -40.57 17.06
CA SER A 783 47.72 -40.84 15.89
C SER A 783 47.71 -39.66 14.90
N LEU A 784 46.55 -39.03 14.67
CA LEU A 784 46.38 -37.91 13.74
C LEU A 784 46.94 -36.60 14.31
N LEU A 785 46.79 -36.37 15.62
CA LEU A 785 47.23 -35.16 16.32
C LEU A 785 48.63 -35.30 16.93
N LYS A 786 49.28 -36.46 16.78
CA LYS A 786 50.60 -36.79 17.33
C LYS A 786 50.68 -36.61 18.85
N LEU A 787 49.63 -37.03 19.57
CA LEU A 787 49.57 -37.02 21.03
C LEU A 787 50.15 -38.31 21.62
N LYS A 788 50.51 -38.29 22.91
CA LYS A 788 51.04 -39.46 23.62
C LYS A 788 49.93 -40.48 23.87
N PHE A 789 50.23 -41.77 23.69
CA PHE A 789 49.28 -42.87 23.94
C PHE A 789 49.19 -43.30 25.42
N GLU A 790 50.16 -42.91 26.25
CA GLU A 790 50.26 -43.29 27.68
C GLU A 790 48.96 -43.04 28.47
N PRO A 791 48.28 -41.87 28.34
CA PRO A 791 47.04 -41.61 29.08
C PRO A 791 45.89 -42.58 28.75
N ILE A 792 45.83 -43.07 27.50
CA ILE A 792 44.82 -44.05 27.07
C ILE A 792 45.06 -45.37 27.81
N PHE A 793 46.32 -45.83 27.87
CA PHE A 793 46.66 -47.05 28.61
C PHE A 793 46.42 -46.91 30.10
N GLU A 794 46.73 -45.77 30.72
CA GLU A 794 46.41 -45.52 32.13
C GLU A 794 44.91 -45.61 32.41
N GLY A 795 44.07 -45.08 31.51
CA GLY A 795 42.62 -45.12 31.64
C GLY A 795 42.03 -46.52 31.47
N ILE A 796 42.46 -47.25 30.43
CA ILE A 796 42.05 -48.64 30.18
C ILE A 796 42.45 -49.53 31.38
N VAL A 797 43.67 -49.35 31.89
CA VAL A 797 44.16 -50.09 33.06
C VAL A 797 43.40 -49.69 34.32
N SER A 798 43.06 -48.41 34.52
CA SER A 798 42.26 -47.98 35.66
C SER A 798 40.87 -48.65 35.68
N LYS A 799 40.23 -48.82 34.52
CA LYS A 799 38.99 -49.60 34.40
C LYS A 799 39.20 -51.10 34.68
N TYR A 800 40.31 -51.67 34.23
CA TYR A 800 40.68 -53.06 34.56
C TYR A 800 40.88 -53.25 36.08
N ILE A 801 41.57 -52.31 36.74
CA ILE A 801 41.80 -52.33 38.19
C ILE A 801 40.48 -52.22 38.95
N TYR A 802 39.60 -51.32 38.52
CA TYR A 802 38.26 -51.18 39.07
C TYR A 802 37.48 -52.50 38.95
N LEU A 803 37.47 -53.13 37.77
CA LEU A 803 36.82 -54.43 37.57
C LEU A 803 37.34 -55.54 38.49
N VAL A 804 38.65 -55.56 38.75
CA VAL A 804 39.27 -56.55 39.65
C VAL A 804 38.88 -56.30 41.11
N GLN A 805 38.71 -55.04 41.52
CA GLN A 805 38.38 -54.64 42.90
C GLN A 805 36.87 -54.71 43.21
N SER A 806 36.00 -54.38 42.26
CA SER A 806 34.57 -54.16 42.46
C SER A 806 33.68 -55.41 42.44
N GLY A 807 34.27 -56.61 42.30
CA GLY A 807 33.63 -57.92 42.50
C GLY A 807 32.11 -57.98 42.35
N ASN A 808 31.60 -57.97 41.10
CA ASN A 808 30.20 -58.18 40.73
C ASN A 808 29.14 -57.22 41.31
N SER A 809 29.06 -55.99 40.79
CA SER A 809 27.85 -55.16 40.94
C SER A 809 27.52 -54.39 39.64
N TYR A 810 26.32 -53.81 39.59
CA TYR A 810 25.53 -53.32 38.44
C TYR A 810 26.22 -52.48 37.32
N GLU A 811 27.50 -52.15 37.42
CA GLU A 811 28.31 -51.41 36.42
C GLU A 811 29.00 -52.31 35.38
N ILE A 812 28.72 -53.62 35.40
CA ILE A 812 29.18 -54.57 34.37
C ILE A 812 28.64 -54.20 32.97
N VAL A 813 27.49 -53.52 32.89
CA VAL A 813 26.87 -53.09 31.62
C VAL A 813 27.77 -52.10 30.87
N ASP A 814 28.32 -51.09 31.56
CA ASP A 814 29.25 -50.10 30.98
C ASP A 814 30.53 -50.74 30.40
N VAL A 815 30.92 -51.89 30.97
CA VAL A 815 32.08 -52.67 30.52
C VAL A 815 31.74 -53.51 29.30
N TYR A 816 30.52 -54.04 29.19
CA TYR A 816 30.07 -54.69 27.96
C TYR A 816 29.92 -53.69 26.81
N ASP A 817 29.42 -52.48 27.09
CA ASP A 817 29.31 -51.39 26.11
C ASP A 817 30.70 -50.99 25.57
N CYS A 818 31.74 -50.98 26.42
CA CYS A 818 33.12 -50.80 25.98
C CYS A 818 33.58 -51.77 24.88
N PHE A 819 33.07 -53.00 24.85
CA PHE A 819 33.41 -53.97 23.80
C PHE A 819 32.53 -53.83 22.55
N VAL A 820 31.34 -53.26 22.67
CA VAL A 820 30.44 -53.00 21.54
C VAL A 820 30.90 -51.77 20.74
N ASP A 821 31.41 -50.74 21.44
CA ASP A 821 31.70 -49.45 20.81
C ASP A 821 33.09 -49.33 20.17
N ASN A 822 33.95 -50.33 20.34
CA ASN A 822 35.32 -50.38 19.81
C ASN A 822 35.45 -51.50 18.77
N ASP A 823 35.33 -51.15 17.49
CA ASP A 823 35.45 -52.04 16.33
C ASP A 823 36.92 -52.30 15.96
N THR A 824 37.72 -52.92 16.83
CA THR A 824 38.96 -53.57 16.35
C THR A 824 38.66 -54.96 15.80
N PRO A 825 39.31 -55.37 14.69
CA PRO A 825 39.12 -56.72 14.13
C PRO A 825 39.50 -57.86 15.11
N SER A 826 40.33 -57.56 16.10
CA SER A 826 40.70 -58.44 17.22
C SER A 826 39.61 -58.61 18.28
N LEU A 827 38.67 -57.68 18.39
CA LEU A 827 37.59 -57.71 19.40
C LEU A 827 36.49 -58.73 19.07
N GLY A 828 36.25 -59.06 17.79
CA GLY A 828 35.21 -60.03 17.40
C GLY A 828 35.43 -61.44 17.98
N PHE A 829 36.69 -61.87 18.09
CA PHE A 829 37.06 -63.13 18.74
C PHE A 829 36.96 -63.08 20.27
N ILE A 830 37.30 -61.93 20.87
CA ILE A 830 37.28 -61.72 22.33
C ILE A 830 35.85 -61.60 22.84
N ASN A 831 34.97 -60.96 22.07
CA ASN A 831 33.58 -60.75 22.45
C ASN A 831 32.77 -62.07 22.40
N ALA A 832 33.04 -62.92 21.40
CA ALA A 832 32.38 -64.22 21.21
C ALA A 832 32.87 -65.35 22.15
N ALA A 833 33.98 -65.16 22.87
CA ALA A 833 34.49 -66.16 23.81
C ALA A 833 33.78 -66.10 25.18
N ASP A 834 33.43 -67.26 25.75
CA ASP A 834 32.89 -67.39 27.12
C ASP A 834 34.00 -67.19 28.17
N MET A 835 34.47 -65.95 28.30
CA MET A 835 35.52 -65.54 29.24
C MET A 835 34.97 -64.52 30.24
N SER A 836 35.58 -64.45 31.43
CA SER A 836 35.23 -63.43 32.42
C SER A 836 35.50 -62.02 31.86
N PRO A 837 34.76 -60.98 32.27
CA PRO A 837 34.96 -59.61 31.78
C PRO A 837 36.37 -59.08 32.10
N VAL A 838 36.96 -59.54 33.21
CA VAL A 838 38.35 -59.23 33.59
C VAL A 838 39.35 -59.80 32.57
N ASP A 839 39.15 -61.05 32.15
CA ASP A 839 40.01 -61.68 31.14
C ASP A 839 39.85 -61.02 29.77
N LYS A 840 38.60 -60.71 29.37
CA LYS A 840 38.32 -59.99 28.12
C LYS A 840 39.01 -58.62 28.07
N MET A 841 38.94 -57.87 29.18
CA MET A 841 39.56 -56.56 29.28
C MET A 841 41.09 -56.62 29.20
N TRP A 842 41.68 -57.66 29.80
CA TRP A 842 43.11 -57.90 29.71
C TRP A 842 43.57 -58.28 28.29
N HIS A 843 42.80 -59.12 27.59
CA HIS A 843 43.08 -59.46 26.21
C HIS A 843 43.01 -58.24 25.28
N LEU A 844 42.10 -57.31 25.55
CA LEU A 844 42.00 -56.03 24.85
C LEU A 844 43.21 -55.13 25.11
N ILE A 845 43.67 -55.00 26.38
CA ILE A 845 44.93 -54.28 26.70
C ILE A 845 46.10 -54.90 25.95
N SER A 846 46.20 -56.24 25.97
CA SER A 846 47.26 -56.97 25.28
C SER A 846 47.26 -56.70 23.77
N ALA A 847 46.08 -56.69 23.14
CA ALA A 847 45.94 -56.42 21.71
C ALA A 847 46.33 -54.97 21.34
N TYR A 848 45.98 -53.99 22.17
CA TYR A 848 46.39 -52.60 21.93
C TYR A 848 47.90 -52.38 22.10
N ILE A 849 48.53 -53.03 23.08
CA ILE A 849 50.00 -52.99 23.22
C ILE A 849 50.66 -53.53 21.94
N ASP A 850 50.17 -54.65 21.41
CA ASP A 850 50.74 -55.27 20.20
C ASP A 850 50.52 -54.41 18.94
N ARG A 851 49.48 -53.57 18.93
CA ARG A 851 49.12 -52.73 17.78
C ARG A 851 49.86 -51.39 17.75
N TYR A 852 50.04 -50.75 18.90
CA TYR A 852 50.55 -49.36 18.98
C TYR A 852 51.98 -49.23 19.52
N GLU A 853 52.53 -50.25 20.18
CA GLU A 853 53.93 -50.23 20.62
C GLU A 853 54.86 -50.64 19.48
N ALA A 854 55.78 -49.76 19.08
CA ALA A 854 56.79 -50.08 18.08
C ALA A 854 57.77 -51.15 18.61
N GLU A 855 58.25 -52.02 17.71
CA GLU A 855 59.18 -53.10 18.05
C GLU A 855 60.43 -52.56 18.77
N GLY A 856 60.55 -52.84 20.07
CA GLY A 856 61.71 -52.47 20.91
C GLY A 856 61.52 -51.26 21.82
N GLN A 857 60.37 -50.59 21.77
CA GLN A 857 59.98 -49.65 22.82
C GLN A 857 59.27 -50.39 23.96
N THR A 858 59.45 -49.91 25.19
CA THR A 858 58.80 -50.46 26.40
C THR A 858 57.93 -49.43 27.11
N CYS A 859 57.72 -48.24 26.53
CA CYS A 859 57.07 -47.11 27.18
C CYS A 859 55.61 -47.42 27.56
N LEU A 860 54.87 -48.12 26.69
CA LEU A 860 53.46 -48.43 26.93
C LEU A 860 53.32 -49.60 27.91
N LYS A 861 54.16 -50.65 27.74
CA LYS A 861 54.26 -51.75 28.72
C LYS A 861 54.61 -51.27 30.12
N LYS A 862 55.52 -50.30 30.22
CA LYS A 862 55.98 -49.70 31.47
C LYS A 862 54.84 -48.93 32.15
N CYS A 863 54.15 -48.08 31.39
CA CYS A 863 52.99 -47.33 31.89
C CYS A 863 51.92 -48.26 32.49
N VAL A 864 51.59 -49.36 31.79
CA VAL A 864 50.65 -50.37 32.28
C VAL A 864 51.15 -51.05 33.56
N ALA A 865 52.42 -51.48 33.59
CA ALA A 865 53.02 -52.14 34.74
C ALA A 865 53.10 -51.23 35.97
N GLU A 866 53.55 -49.97 35.79
CA GLU A 866 53.60 -48.96 36.84
C GLU A 866 52.22 -48.72 37.46
N LYS A 867 51.17 -48.63 36.63
CA LYS A 867 49.82 -48.34 37.14
C LYS A 867 49.19 -49.53 37.87
N LEU A 868 49.45 -50.76 37.44
CA LEU A 868 49.01 -51.98 38.13
C LEU A 868 49.70 -52.11 39.49
N LEU A 869 51.03 -52.00 39.51
CA LEU A 869 51.83 -52.12 40.72
C LEU A 869 51.51 -51.00 41.73
N ALA A 870 51.31 -49.77 41.27
CA ALA A 870 50.94 -48.64 42.13
C ALA A 870 49.62 -48.85 42.90
N ASN A 871 48.69 -49.65 42.35
CA ASN A 871 47.41 -49.96 42.99
C ASN A 871 47.41 -51.30 43.75
N GLY A 872 48.59 -51.89 43.97
CA GLY A 872 48.73 -53.13 44.75
C GLY A 872 48.34 -54.39 43.99
N LEU A 873 48.19 -54.33 42.66
CA LEU A 873 47.83 -55.49 41.84
C LEU A 873 49.06 -56.15 41.23
N MET A 874 49.06 -57.48 41.28
CA MET A 874 50.11 -58.32 40.70
C MET A 874 50.12 -58.19 39.18
N ILE A 875 51.32 -58.18 38.57
CA ILE A 875 51.44 -58.11 37.11
C ILE A 875 50.92 -59.41 36.50
N PRO A 876 49.95 -59.38 35.57
CA PRO A 876 49.47 -60.59 34.93
C PRO A 876 50.59 -61.34 34.20
N THR A 877 50.54 -62.67 34.28
CA THR A 877 51.56 -63.57 33.71
C THR A 877 51.85 -63.29 32.24
N CYS A 878 50.84 -62.89 31.46
CA CYS A 878 51.01 -62.49 30.06
C CYS A 878 51.90 -61.25 29.87
N LEU A 879 51.80 -60.22 30.73
CA LEU A 879 52.68 -59.03 30.64
C LEU A 879 54.09 -59.37 31.14
N LYS A 880 54.21 -60.17 32.20
CA LYS A 880 55.49 -60.72 32.66
C LYS A 880 56.18 -61.47 31.51
N LEU A 881 55.45 -62.33 30.79
CA LEU A 881 55.94 -63.00 29.60
C LEU A 881 56.28 -62.03 28.45
N LYS A 882 55.60 -60.89 28.30
CA LYS A 882 55.94 -59.83 27.32
C LYS A 882 57.12 -58.93 27.72
N TYR A 883 57.65 -59.06 28.93
CA TYR A 883 58.94 -58.48 29.33
C TYR A 883 60.08 -59.50 29.25
N GLN A 884 59.74 -60.78 29.46
CA GLN A 884 60.65 -61.92 29.41
C GLN A 884 60.92 -62.37 27.97
N ARG A 885 59.90 -62.66 27.16
CA ARG A 885 60.05 -63.30 25.86
C ARG A 885 60.75 -62.44 24.82
N VAL A 886 61.79 -63.02 24.22
CA VAL A 886 62.38 -62.56 22.96
C VAL A 886 61.54 -63.11 21.80
N LEU A 887 60.63 -62.30 21.28
CA LEU A 887 60.04 -62.56 19.96
C LEU A 887 60.69 -61.59 18.97
N ASN A 888 61.23 -62.15 17.87
CA ASN A 888 61.82 -61.43 16.73
C ASN A 888 63.13 -60.65 16.97
N LYS A 889 64.10 -61.19 17.75
CA LYS A 889 65.47 -60.61 17.88
C LYS A 889 65.52 -59.14 18.36
N VAL A 890 64.52 -58.70 19.12
CA VAL A 890 64.50 -57.38 19.74
C VAL A 890 64.70 -57.53 21.25
N ARG A 891 65.69 -56.81 21.81
CA ARG A 891 66.01 -56.81 23.24
C ARG A 891 64.83 -56.27 24.04
N GLN A 892 64.24 -57.08 24.90
CA GLN A 892 63.23 -56.62 25.86
C GLN A 892 63.84 -56.45 27.26
N ASN A 893 63.35 -55.45 27.98
CA ASN A 893 64.04 -54.84 29.11
C ASN A 893 63.62 -55.49 30.44
N CYS A 894 63.98 -56.76 30.67
CA CYS A 894 63.78 -57.42 31.98
C CYS A 894 64.33 -56.64 33.19
N PRO A 895 65.50 -55.96 33.10
CA PRO A 895 65.99 -55.12 34.19
C PRO A 895 65.06 -53.96 34.55
N GLU A 896 64.27 -53.46 33.59
CA GLU A 896 63.27 -52.44 33.84
C GLU A 896 62.11 -53.00 34.67
N LEU A 897 61.62 -54.21 34.36
CA LEU A 897 60.60 -54.89 35.16
C LEU A 897 61.08 -55.18 36.60
N LEU A 898 62.34 -55.63 36.78
CA LEU A 898 62.92 -55.81 38.12
C LEU A 898 62.93 -54.51 38.92
N ARG A 899 63.34 -53.41 38.28
CA ARG A 899 63.33 -52.09 38.93
C ARG A 899 61.92 -51.66 39.31
N LEU A 900 60.93 -51.86 38.43
CA LEU A 900 59.53 -51.54 38.71
C LEU A 900 58.98 -52.33 39.90
N LEU A 901 59.20 -53.65 39.94
CA LEU A 901 58.77 -54.49 41.06
C LEU A 901 59.43 -54.06 42.38
N MET A 902 60.71 -53.72 42.35
CA MET A 902 61.42 -53.20 43.52
C MET A 902 60.92 -51.82 43.96
N THR A 903 60.57 -50.92 43.02
CA THR A 903 60.12 -49.57 43.37
C THR A 903 58.73 -49.53 44.01
N TYR A 904 57.87 -50.51 43.73
CA TYR A 904 56.51 -50.59 44.29
C TYR A 904 56.38 -51.66 45.40
N ASP A 905 57.49 -52.05 46.05
CA ASP A 905 57.54 -52.99 47.19
C ASP A 905 57.06 -54.44 46.94
N PHE A 906 57.01 -54.90 45.68
CA PHE A 906 56.75 -56.31 45.32
C PHE A 906 58.04 -57.16 45.39
N ILE A 907 58.63 -57.23 46.59
CA ILE A 907 59.96 -57.83 46.83
C ILE A 907 59.97 -59.33 46.54
N GLU A 908 58.91 -60.08 46.86
CA GLU A 908 58.84 -61.53 46.62
C GLU A 908 58.84 -61.87 45.13
N GLU A 909 58.10 -61.12 44.31
CA GLU A 909 58.11 -61.31 42.86
C GLU A 909 59.42 -60.84 42.23
N ALA A 910 59.98 -59.73 42.70
CA ALA A 910 61.30 -59.28 42.27
C ALA A 910 62.37 -60.33 42.59
N PHE A 911 62.31 -60.95 43.79
CA PHE A 911 63.18 -62.04 44.18
C PHE A 911 62.99 -63.24 43.25
N ASN A 912 61.76 -63.69 43.03
CA ASN A 912 61.48 -64.82 42.14
C ASN A 912 61.94 -64.55 40.69
N LEU A 913 61.71 -63.35 40.17
CA LEU A 913 62.14 -62.95 38.83
C LEU A 913 63.67 -62.82 38.73
N SER A 914 64.35 -62.34 39.79
CA SER A 914 65.82 -62.30 39.85
C SER A 914 66.43 -63.71 39.91
N VAL A 915 65.78 -64.65 40.61
CA VAL A 915 66.17 -66.06 40.62
C VAL A 915 65.93 -66.71 39.26
N GLU A 916 64.80 -66.44 38.59
CA GLU A 916 64.55 -66.87 37.21
C GLU A 916 65.61 -66.31 36.25
N TYR A 917 65.97 -65.04 36.39
CA TYR A 917 67.00 -64.37 35.58
C TYR A 917 68.40 -64.95 35.83
N MET A 918 68.77 -65.22 37.09
CA MET A 918 70.02 -65.88 37.47
C MET A 918 70.10 -67.31 36.92
N ARG A 919 69.00 -68.08 37.02
CA ARG A 919 68.92 -69.43 36.45
C ARG A 919 69.02 -69.42 34.93
N ALA A 920 68.52 -68.37 34.28
CA ALA A 920 68.69 -68.18 32.84
C ALA A 920 70.17 -67.95 32.46
N PHE A 921 70.95 -67.22 33.27
CA PHE A 921 72.41 -67.13 33.11
C PHE A 921 73.11 -68.49 33.27
N GLU A 922 72.61 -69.35 34.15
CA GLU A 922 73.09 -70.72 34.35
C GLU A 922 72.67 -71.68 33.21
N GLY A 923 71.91 -71.21 32.21
CA GLY A 923 71.50 -71.97 31.04
C GLY A 923 70.11 -72.64 31.13
N LYS A 924 69.36 -72.43 32.21
CA LYS A 924 67.98 -72.93 32.36
C LYS A 924 66.97 -71.80 32.11
N GLY A 925 66.19 -71.89 31.03
CA GLY A 925 65.18 -70.89 30.69
C GLY A 925 65.71 -69.69 29.91
N THR A 926 66.81 -69.87 29.16
CA THR A 926 67.39 -68.86 28.24
C THR A 926 66.43 -68.38 27.17
N GLU A 927 65.38 -69.14 26.84
CA GLU A 927 64.31 -68.74 25.92
C GLU A 927 63.51 -67.53 26.43
N TYR A 928 63.50 -67.31 27.75
CA TYR A 928 62.73 -66.26 28.43
C TYR A 928 63.54 -65.01 28.76
N PHE A 929 64.84 -64.97 28.47
CA PHE A 929 65.70 -63.84 28.82
C PHE A 929 66.87 -63.87 27.83
N ASP A 930 67.02 -62.85 26.98
CA ASP A 930 67.96 -62.75 25.83
C ASP A 930 69.46 -62.88 26.20
N ILE A 931 69.84 -63.98 26.85
CA ILE A 931 71.15 -64.25 27.43
C ILE A 931 71.80 -65.32 26.55
N ARG A 932 72.72 -64.88 25.68
CA ARG A 932 73.57 -65.80 24.91
C ARG A 932 74.50 -66.52 25.90
N THR A 933 74.22 -67.79 26.21
CA THR A 933 75.07 -68.61 27.09
C THR A 933 76.49 -68.72 26.54
N LEU A 934 77.46 -68.27 27.33
CA LEU A 934 78.90 -68.20 27.04
C LEU A 934 79.63 -69.57 27.12
N SER A 935 78.94 -70.70 27.04
CA SER A 935 79.52 -72.03 27.25
C SER A 935 79.72 -72.82 25.95
N ALA A 936 80.58 -72.33 25.06
CA ALA A 936 81.11 -73.12 23.94
C ALA A 936 82.54 -72.70 23.53
N LYS A 937 83.38 -72.28 24.48
CA LYS A 937 84.84 -72.15 24.31
C LYS A 937 85.54 -72.31 25.67
N LEU A 938 85.71 -73.55 26.10
CA LEU A 938 86.84 -73.97 26.91
C LEU A 938 87.37 -75.27 26.31
#